data_AF-A0A1F6WX61-F1
#
_entry.id   AF-A0A1F6WX61-F1
#
_cell.length_a   1.000
_cell.length_b   1.000
_cell.length_c   1.000
_cell.angle_alpha   90.00
_cell.angle_beta   90.00
_cell.angle_gamma   90.00
#
_symmetry.space_group_name_H-M   'P 1'
#
loop_
_entity.id
_entity.type
_entity.pdbx_description
1 polymer ?
#
loop_
_entity_poly.entity_id
_entity_poly.type
_entity_poly.pdbx_seq_one_letter_code
_entity_poly.pdbx_strand_id
1 'polypeptide(L)'
;MSKTKHLRLLFVLSIFFVVFSFTPKTFAIGVMTDFSNFQTNIPSGFFTNNNSFGYTCPTGIPASDLPNWEPWWNIDGITVRNDSFSGTTTFLCPSGNPFITATDFPYYFTHIDGYINHFGNSQYPVDWAIPHTFAYNLQKNDGTGTVFYISFDYLGGLIPPPPVGCVTDCFSNVLFLPGLEASRLYEQRLDGTEDQLWEPNSNNDVEALYLNPDGTSKNADIYARDIIKETNTPFPTGPAGQNIYKSFSDMMDDLVSSEKINEWKSYAYDWRKDVADIVNNGTKYQNDTVSLVGTLQSLTGSASKNGKVTIIAHSNGGLLSKALLKKLQDDKVAGRNNLIDSVDVLILVAVPEIGTASAVPAILHGYNQQILGGWLMDNTHARELGRNMLGAFGLLPSRAYIDRVNVSPVAFIDFAIPSNATTKLVQAFGSAVDSYDEYKSFLFGGEGRTDPAINQTNLPINLSQNLFSNAENLHNNIDNWVPPTDLRVIEVAGWGLDTIASFEYYPVCESSTSLNCTFTLDERPRFTSNGDKTVIAPSAHYMSFLGNAEKYWVDFKNYNTITRLNREHKDILEVDRLNNLVKSIINGEEIVLDTILKNTEPIDDSNRLRLSIHSPVTLDAYDVDGNHTGKICPLDNEFCYTEENILNSSYLEFGEGKYINLLEDQMSKVKLQGTDVGTFTYESEKVFPDGTSNISSFVDIPVTTQTQAEITLNSGTGLPQLALDVTGDGITDFTLTPNADFDPITYLQIMKATIDSLDLNKGQIKAFDKRIDGIIKAIQKGKIDKAELKAEKFKKFLEKKLAKSDPKKPKPKKLSKTDAQLLLDMLNKLLDNIN
;
A
#
# COMPACT_ATOMS: atom_id res chain seq x y z
N MET A 1 22.54 30.89 28.26
CA MET A 1 23.19 32.01 27.51
C MET A 1 23.37 31.51 26.08
N SER A 2 22.74 32.11 25.05
CA SER A 2 23.23 33.29 24.31
C SER A 2 24.58 32.99 23.64
N LYS A 3 24.73 32.84 22.31
CA LYS A 3 23.88 33.07 21.10
C LYS A 3 23.95 31.81 20.18
N THR A 4 23.13 31.57 19.15
CA THR A 4 22.75 32.44 18.02
C THR A 4 21.36 32.17 17.41
N LYS A 5 20.58 33.24 17.21
CA LYS A 5 19.52 33.37 16.20
C LYS A 5 19.76 34.70 15.43
N HIS A 6 19.13 34.83 14.26
CA HIS A 6 19.04 36.01 13.38
C HIS A 6 20.21 36.31 12.41
N LEU A 7 20.02 35.88 11.16
CA LEU A 7 20.19 36.68 9.94
C LEU A 7 19.27 36.03 8.86
N ARG A 8 18.40 36.71 8.12
CA ARG A 8 18.04 38.15 8.09
C ARG A 8 16.59 38.33 7.61
N LEU A 9 15.87 39.33 8.14
CA LEU A 9 14.59 39.82 7.62
C LEU A 9 14.80 41.26 7.09
N LEU A 10 14.37 41.53 5.86
CA LEU A 10 14.23 42.84 5.15
C LEU A 10 13.88 42.48 3.69
N PHE A 11 12.81 42.96 3.05
CA PHE A 11 12.28 44.34 3.01
C PHE A 11 10.74 44.45 3.15
N VAL A 12 10.19 45.67 3.09
CA VAL A 12 8.84 46.04 3.57
C VAL A 12 7.94 46.68 2.48
N LEU A 13 6.80 46.00 2.21
CA LEU A 13 5.38 46.47 2.17
C LEU A 13 4.89 47.71 1.36
N SER A 14 3.60 47.66 0.97
CA SER A 14 2.64 48.73 0.53
C SER A 14 2.63 49.00 -1.00
N ILE A 15 1.53 49.23 -1.75
CA ILE A 15 0.14 49.81 -1.63
C ILE A 15 -0.74 49.17 -2.77
N PHE A 16 -2.08 48.98 -2.86
CA PHE A 16 -3.36 49.12 -2.09
C PHE A 16 -4.44 48.17 -2.75
N PHE A 17 -5.54 47.72 -2.11
CA PHE A 17 -6.92 48.30 -1.96
C PHE A 17 -7.64 48.80 -3.25
N VAL A 18 -8.96 48.61 -3.51
CA VAL A 18 -10.13 48.50 -2.57
C VAL A 18 -11.40 47.81 -3.18
N VAL A 19 -12.15 47.03 -2.38
CA VAL A 19 -13.65 46.80 -2.32
C VAL A 19 -14.41 46.36 -3.61
N PHE A 20 -15.23 45.29 -3.63
CA PHE A 20 -16.58 45.18 -3.00
C PHE A 20 -16.96 43.80 -2.43
N SER A 21 -17.97 43.82 -1.54
CA SER A 21 -18.55 42.71 -0.76
C SER A 21 -19.94 42.29 -1.27
N PHE A 22 -20.46 41.11 -0.86
CA PHE A 22 -21.70 41.01 -0.06
C PHE A 22 -21.93 39.59 0.51
N THR A 23 -22.93 39.46 1.40
CA THR A 23 -23.17 38.35 2.34
C THR A 23 -24.32 37.40 1.92
N PRO A 24 -24.47 36.20 2.52
CA PRO A 24 -25.24 35.10 1.92
C PRO A 24 -26.76 35.21 2.07
N LYS A 25 -27.48 34.38 1.31
CA LYS A 25 -28.93 34.16 1.46
C LYS A 25 -29.30 32.69 1.53
N THR A 26 -30.20 32.39 2.46
CA THR A 26 -30.94 31.14 2.63
C THR A 26 -31.73 30.76 1.38
N PHE A 27 -31.74 29.48 1.01
CA PHE A 27 -32.78 28.93 0.15
C PHE A 27 -34.08 28.75 0.94
N ALA A 28 -35.17 29.26 0.38
CA ALA A 28 -36.54 28.94 0.76
C ALA A 28 -37.27 28.47 -0.51
N ILE A 29 -38.19 27.53 -0.36
CA ILE A 29 -38.94 26.95 -1.50
C ILE A 29 -39.83 28.04 -2.10
N GLY A 30 -39.64 28.34 -3.38
CA GLY A 30 -40.41 29.36 -4.10
C GLY A 30 -40.38 29.11 -5.62
N VAL A 31 -41.55 29.14 -6.24
CA VAL A 31 -41.71 28.97 -7.70
C VAL A 31 -41.14 30.20 -8.41
N MET A 32 -40.17 29.99 -9.31
CA MET A 32 -39.58 31.08 -10.10
C MET A 32 -40.37 31.36 -11.38
N THR A 33 -40.53 32.65 -11.70
CA THR A 33 -41.17 33.15 -12.91
C THR A 33 -40.32 34.22 -13.59
N ASP A 34 -39.01 33.95 -13.72
CA ASP A 34 -38.04 34.85 -14.34
C ASP A 34 -36.97 34.03 -15.08
N PHE A 35 -36.82 34.27 -16.39
CA PHE A 35 -35.94 33.52 -17.30
C PHE A 35 -34.72 34.34 -17.78
N SER A 36 -34.45 35.49 -17.14
CA SER A 36 -33.52 36.51 -17.65
C SER A 36 -32.01 36.21 -17.60
N ASN A 37 -31.58 35.04 -17.09
CA ASN A 37 -30.16 34.75 -16.78
C ASN A 37 -29.54 33.53 -17.49
N PHE A 38 -30.05 33.11 -18.66
CA PHE A 38 -29.38 32.07 -19.47
C PHE A 38 -28.26 32.65 -20.34
N GLN A 39 -27.00 32.44 -19.95
CA GLN A 39 -25.87 32.49 -20.88
C GLN A 39 -25.66 31.10 -21.51
N THR A 40 -25.41 31.07 -22.82
CA THR A 40 -25.25 29.82 -23.59
C THR A 40 -24.14 29.96 -24.64
N ASN A 41 -23.31 28.92 -24.80
CA ASN A 41 -22.17 28.91 -25.73
C ASN A 41 -22.59 28.59 -27.18
N ILE A 42 -23.65 29.23 -27.67
CA ILE A 42 -24.17 28.99 -29.02
C ILE A 42 -23.51 29.97 -30.01
N PRO A 43 -23.07 29.53 -31.20
CA PRO A 43 -22.57 30.43 -32.24
C PRO A 43 -23.57 31.53 -32.59
N SER A 44 -23.08 32.75 -32.83
CA SER A 44 -23.90 33.97 -32.97
C SER A 44 -24.88 33.98 -34.16
N GLY A 45 -24.90 32.95 -35.00
CA GLY A 45 -25.90 32.76 -36.06
C GLY A 45 -27.26 32.20 -35.59
N PHE A 46 -27.37 31.73 -34.35
CA PHE A 46 -28.60 31.14 -33.80
C PHE A 46 -29.53 32.11 -33.05
N PHE A 47 -29.07 33.33 -32.74
CA PHE A 47 -29.86 34.31 -31.98
C PHE A 47 -30.60 35.26 -32.92
N THR A 48 -31.92 35.36 -32.77
CA THR A 48 -32.75 36.33 -33.52
C THR A 48 -32.98 37.64 -32.74
N ASN A 49 -33.06 37.57 -31.40
CA ASN A 49 -32.86 38.65 -30.42
C ASN A 49 -33.03 38.09 -28.99
N ASN A 50 -32.76 38.91 -27.96
CA ASN A 50 -32.60 38.49 -26.56
C ASN A 50 -33.76 37.69 -25.91
N ASN A 51 -34.97 37.68 -26.50
CA ASN A 51 -36.15 37.07 -25.88
C ASN A 51 -36.76 35.91 -26.70
N SER A 52 -36.10 35.39 -27.73
CA SER A 52 -36.64 34.30 -28.56
C SER A 52 -35.63 33.21 -28.93
N PHE A 53 -35.82 32.02 -28.36
CA PHE A 53 -35.28 30.77 -28.89
C PHE A 53 -36.10 30.33 -30.11
N GLY A 54 -35.47 30.13 -31.26
CA GLY A 54 -36.18 29.69 -32.47
C GLY A 54 -35.22 29.17 -33.54
N TYR A 55 -35.61 28.11 -34.22
CA TYR A 55 -34.85 27.55 -35.34
C TYR A 55 -34.87 28.53 -36.53
N THR A 56 -33.70 28.96 -37.00
CA THR A 56 -33.55 29.41 -38.39
C THR A 56 -33.61 28.18 -39.30
N CYS A 57 -34.53 28.17 -40.28
CA CYS A 57 -34.57 27.10 -41.28
C CYS A 57 -33.20 26.96 -41.99
N PRO A 58 -32.75 25.74 -42.34
CA PRO A 58 -31.44 25.54 -42.98
C PRO A 58 -31.27 26.40 -44.25
N THR A 59 -30.38 27.39 -44.17
CA THR A 59 -30.09 28.34 -45.26
C THR A 59 -29.27 27.66 -46.36
N GLY A 60 -29.92 26.77 -47.11
CA GLY A 60 -29.31 25.94 -48.14
C GLY A 60 -30.23 24.91 -48.80
N ILE A 61 -31.41 24.61 -48.23
CA ILE A 61 -32.38 23.68 -48.85
C ILE A 61 -33.28 24.45 -49.84
N PRO A 62 -33.28 24.12 -51.15
CA PRO A 62 -34.23 24.70 -52.10
C PRO A 62 -35.66 24.25 -51.80
N ALA A 63 -36.65 25.13 -51.98
CA ALA A 63 -38.06 24.80 -51.75
C ALA A 63 -38.61 23.68 -52.65
N SER A 64 -37.89 23.32 -53.73
CA SER A 64 -38.16 22.15 -54.58
C SER A 64 -37.93 20.80 -53.90
N ASP A 65 -37.05 20.74 -52.90
CA ASP A 65 -36.57 19.48 -52.33
C ASP A 65 -37.43 19.01 -51.15
N LEU A 66 -38.19 19.92 -50.53
CA LEU A 66 -39.02 19.66 -49.34
C LEU A 66 -40.03 18.50 -49.49
N PRO A 67 -40.67 18.23 -50.65
CA PRO A 67 -41.60 17.11 -50.80
C PRO A 67 -40.97 15.71 -50.69
N ASN A 68 -39.63 15.61 -50.66
CA ASN A 68 -38.89 14.34 -50.67
C ASN A 68 -38.31 13.94 -49.31
N TRP A 69 -38.83 14.48 -48.19
CA TRP A 69 -38.32 14.18 -46.84
C TRP A 69 -39.40 13.51 -45.96
N GLU A 70 -39.04 12.41 -45.29
CA GLU A 70 -39.83 11.79 -44.22
C GLU A 70 -39.39 12.34 -42.85
N PRO A 71 -40.26 13.05 -42.11
CA PRO A 71 -40.02 13.40 -40.71
C PRO A 71 -40.45 12.26 -39.78
N TRP A 72 -39.57 11.83 -38.88
CA TRP A 72 -39.90 10.85 -37.83
C TRP A 72 -39.21 11.16 -36.50
N TRP A 73 -39.83 10.73 -35.41
CA TRP A 73 -39.38 11.01 -34.05
C TRP A 73 -38.73 9.76 -33.44
N ASN A 74 -37.77 9.94 -32.56
CA ASN A 74 -37.28 8.89 -31.69
C ASN A 74 -37.41 9.34 -30.23
N ILE A 75 -37.88 8.45 -29.36
CA ILE A 75 -38.01 8.67 -27.91
C ILE A 75 -37.35 7.47 -27.23
N ASP A 76 -36.24 7.69 -26.50
CA ASP A 76 -35.48 6.65 -25.79
C ASP A 76 -35.16 5.39 -26.64
N GLY A 77 -34.82 5.59 -27.92
CA GLY A 77 -34.54 4.53 -28.88
C GLY A 77 -35.75 4.08 -29.71
N ILE A 78 -36.97 4.39 -29.28
CA ILE A 78 -38.22 3.97 -29.95
C ILE A 78 -38.57 4.92 -31.10
N THR A 79 -38.60 4.40 -32.33
CA THR A 79 -38.92 5.16 -33.54
C THR A 79 -40.43 5.26 -33.80
N VAL A 80 -40.93 6.50 -33.90
CA VAL A 80 -42.31 6.86 -34.23
C VAL A 80 -42.35 7.53 -35.61
N ARG A 81 -42.79 6.77 -36.62
CA ARG A 81 -43.16 7.29 -37.96
C ARG A 81 -44.60 7.80 -37.94
N ASN A 82 -44.92 8.80 -38.77
CA ASN A 82 -46.25 9.39 -38.83
C ASN A 82 -46.88 9.23 -40.22
N ASP A 83 -47.56 8.11 -40.41
CA ASP A 83 -48.09 7.65 -41.70
C ASP A 83 -49.35 8.42 -42.19
N SER A 84 -49.63 9.62 -41.64
CA SER A 84 -50.95 10.27 -41.79
C SER A 84 -50.95 11.80 -41.98
N PHE A 85 -49.96 12.35 -42.70
CA PHE A 85 -50.01 13.74 -43.20
C PHE A 85 -50.70 13.86 -44.58
N SER A 86 -52.01 13.63 -44.61
CA SER A 86 -52.86 13.76 -45.83
C SER A 86 -53.61 15.10 -45.94
N GLY A 87 -53.14 16.14 -45.24
CA GLY A 87 -53.68 17.51 -45.29
C GLY A 87 -52.67 18.52 -45.83
N THR A 88 -53.09 19.46 -46.66
CA THR A 88 -52.21 20.43 -47.33
C THR A 88 -51.75 21.58 -46.43
N THR A 89 -50.85 21.30 -45.49
CA THR A 89 -50.03 22.34 -44.83
C THR A 89 -48.80 22.63 -45.68
N THR A 90 -48.88 23.65 -46.53
CA THR A 90 -47.76 24.16 -47.31
C THR A 90 -46.70 24.79 -46.41
N PHE A 91 -45.54 24.16 -46.28
CA PHE A 91 -44.32 24.72 -45.66
C PHE A 91 -43.72 25.85 -46.54
N LEU A 92 -44.46 26.95 -46.70
CA LEU A 92 -43.99 28.18 -47.32
C LEU A 92 -43.29 29.03 -46.25
N CYS A 93 -41.95 29.07 -46.27
CA CYS A 93 -41.16 29.92 -45.38
C CYS A 93 -41.24 31.40 -45.83
N PRO A 94 -41.95 32.29 -45.11
CA PRO A 94 -42.09 33.69 -45.51
C PRO A 94 -41.02 34.53 -44.83
N SER A 95 -39.91 34.76 -45.53
CA SER A 95 -38.93 35.84 -45.30
C SER A 95 -38.71 36.29 -43.82
N GLY A 96 -38.02 35.48 -43.04
CA GLY A 96 -37.19 36.00 -41.92
C GLY A 96 -37.82 36.18 -40.54
N ASN A 97 -38.98 35.60 -40.24
CA ASN A 97 -39.50 35.52 -38.86
C ASN A 97 -39.30 34.12 -38.25
N PRO A 98 -38.93 34.00 -36.96
CA PRO A 98 -38.92 32.73 -36.23
C PRO A 98 -40.35 32.22 -36.00
N PHE A 99 -40.55 30.90 -36.07
CA PHE A 99 -41.88 30.27 -36.11
C PHE A 99 -42.45 29.82 -34.76
N ILE A 100 -41.67 29.95 -33.68
CA ILE A 100 -42.04 29.52 -32.32
C ILE A 100 -41.61 30.62 -31.35
N THR A 101 -42.53 31.08 -30.52
CA THR A 101 -42.24 31.90 -29.33
C THR A 101 -42.39 31.04 -28.07
N ALA A 102 -41.81 31.47 -26.93
CA ALA A 102 -41.94 30.75 -25.66
C ALA A 102 -43.42 30.61 -25.20
N THR A 103 -44.32 31.46 -25.70
CA THR A 103 -45.78 31.38 -25.49
C THR A 103 -46.48 30.27 -26.28
N ASP A 104 -45.85 29.71 -27.34
CA ASP A 104 -46.45 28.68 -28.20
C ASP A 104 -46.13 27.24 -27.74
N PHE A 105 -45.07 27.08 -26.93
CA PHE A 105 -44.60 25.76 -26.45
C PHE A 105 -45.69 24.95 -25.71
N PRO A 106 -46.48 25.54 -24.79
CA PRO A 106 -47.59 24.84 -24.13
C PRO A 106 -48.71 24.43 -25.12
N TYR A 107 -48.85 25.16 -26.23
CA TYR A 107 -49.87 24.90 -27.25
C TYR A 107 -49.54 23.65 -28.07
N TYR A 108 -48.25 23.42 -28.34
CA TYR A 108 -47.79 22.18 -28.99
C TYR A 108 -47.81 20.98 -28.03
N PHE A 109 -47.35 21.13 -26.78
CA PHE A 109 -47.41 20.02 -25.81
C PHE A 109 -48.85 19.55 -25.54
N THR A 110 -49.81 20.46 -25.39
CA THR A 110 -51.24 20.09 -25.21
C THR A 110 -51.88 19.49 -26.46
N HIS A 111 -51.34 19.72 -27.67
CA HIS A 111 -51.73 18.97 -28.86
C HIS A 111 -51.01 17.62 -28.99
N ILE A 112 -49.79 17.48 -28.46
CA ILE A 112 -49.09 16.20 -28.36
C ILE A 112 -49.84 15.25 -27.42
N ASP A 113 -50.32 15.70 -26.26
CA ASP A 113 -51.25 14.92 -25.40
C ASP A 113 -52.49 14.46 -26.17
N GLY A 114 -53.09 15.35 -26.98
CA GLY A 114 -54.27 15.04 -27.80
C GLY A 114 -54.01 13.99 -28.88
N TYR A 115 -52.83 14.02 -29.52
CA TYR A 115 -52.46 13.06 -30.57
C TYR A 115 -51.89 11.74 -30.04
N ILE A 116 -51.15 11.75 -28.91
CA ILE A 116 -50.62 10.52 -28.30
C ILE A 116 -51.77 9.64 -27.81
N ASN A 117 -52.85 10.22 -27.28
CA ASN A 117 -54.09 9.52 -26.96
C ASN A 117 -54.88 9.01 -28.20
N HIS A 118 -54.31 9.09 -29.41
CA HIS A 118 -54.85 8.49 -30.64
C HIS A 118 -53.85 7.61 -31.41
N PHE A 119 -52.62 7.39 -30.91
CA PHE A 119 -51.80 6.28 -31.42
C PHE A 119 -52.38 4.95 -30.96
N GLY A 120 -52.60 4.04 -31.91
CA GLY A 120 -53.59 2.97 -31.76
C GLY A 120 -53.31 1.92 -30.67
N ASN A 121 -54.19 1.89 -29.67
CA ASN A 121 -54.60 0.68 -28.94
C ASN A 121 -53.48 -0.15 -28.26
N SER A 122 -52.35 0.46 -27.92
CA SER A 122 -51.26 -0.18 -27.17
C SER A 122 -50.85 0.70 -25.99
N GLN A 123 -50.82 0.12 -24.78
CA GLN A 123 -50.31 0.79 -23.60
C GLN A 123 -48.78 0.76 -23.61
N TYR A 124 -48.14 1.89 -23.91
CA TYR A 124 -46.69 2.05 -23.80
C TYR A 124 -46.32 2.46 -22.37
N PRO A 125 -45.52 1.66 -21.63
CA PRO A 125 -45.13 1.97 -20.26
C PRO A 125 -43.91 2.92 -20.25
N VAL A 126 -44.15 4.19 -20.59
CA VAL A 126 -43.18 5.28 -20.42
C VAL A 126 -43.51 6.01 -19.13
N ASP A 127 -42.56 6.05 -18.18
CA ASP A 127 -42.71 6.81 -16.95
C ASP A 127 -42.25 8.25 -17.15
N TRP A 128 -43.21 9.15 -17.35
CA TRP A 128 -42.98 10.58 -17.60
C TRP A 128 -42.43 11.36 -16.39
N ALA A 129 -42.09 10.69 -15.29
CA ALA A 129 -41.41 11.28 -14.13
C ALA A 129 -39.86 11.31 -14.25
N ILE A 130 -39.27 10.70 -15.29
CA ILE A 130 -37.82 10.71 -15.55
C ILE A 130 -37.45 11.49 -16.83
N PRO A 131 -36.19 11.92 -17.01
CA PRO A 131 -35.75 12.58 -18.25
C PRO A 131 -35.77 11.62 -19.45
N HIS A 132 -36.25 12.11 -20.60
CA HIS A 132 -36.35 11.35 -21.86
C HIS A 132 -35.50 11.96 -22.97
N THR A 133 -34.87 11.10 -23.78
CA THR A 133 -34.11 11.53 -24.96
C THR A 133 -35.01 11.59 -26.18
N PHE A 134 -35.25 12.81 -26.68
CA PHE A 134 -35.95 13.05 -27.94
C PHE A 134 -34.96 13.26 -29.09
N ALA A 135 -35.24 12.70 -30.25
CA ALA A 135 -34.54 13.05 -31.49
C ALA A 135 -35.54 13.28 -32.64
N TYR A 136 -35.28 14.32 -33.43
CA TYR A 136 -36.08 14.66 -34.61
C TYR A 136 -35.28 14.35 -35.88
N ASN A 137 -35.80 13.41 -36.67
CA ASN A 137 -35.10 12.87 -37.83
C ASN A 137 -35.76 13.39 -39.11
N LEU A 138 -34.93 13.93 -40.00
CA LEU A 138 -35.29 14.35 -41.35
C LEU A 138 -34.42 13.58 -42.33
N GLN A 139 -35.02 12.62 -43.05
CA GLN A 139 -34.35 11.79 -44.03
C GLN A 139 -35.00 11.97 -45.40
N LYS A 140 -34.21 12.06 -46.48
CA LYS A 140 -34.74 12.06 -47.84
C LYS A 140 -35.20 10.66 -48.23
N ASN A 141 -36.15 10.59 -49.15
CA ASN A 141 -36.67 9.36 -49.76
C ASN A 141 -35.60 8.55 -50.53
N ASP A 142 -34.43 9.14 -50.81
CA ASP A 142 -33.25 8.47 -51.38
C ASP A 142 -32.31 7.82 -50.32
N GLY A 143 -32.65 7.96 -49.04
CA GLY A 143 -31.90 7.44 -47.89
C GLY A 143 -30.89 8.44 -47.29
N THR A 144 -30.54 9.53 -47.98
CA THR A 144 -29.60 10.53 -47.47
C THR A 144 -30.27 11.53 -46.53
N GLY A 145 -29.57 11.98 -45.49
CA GLY A 145 -30.15 12.92 -44.51
C GLY A 145 -29.15 13.38 -43.46
N THR A 146 -29.53 14.39 -42.70
CA THR A 146 -28.74 14.90 -41.57
C THR A 146 -29.60 14.75 -40.32
N VAL A 147 -29.10 14.02 -39.33
CA VAL A 147 -29.80 13.81 -38.06
C VAL A 147 -29.58 15.02 -37.15
N PHE A 148 -30.65 15.53 -36.54
CA PHE A 148 -30.59 16.64 -35.60
C PHE A 148 -31.02 16.16 -34.20
N TYR A 149 -30.03 15.96 -33.33
CA TYR A 149 -30.25 15.61 -31.93
C TYR A 149 -30.57 16.87 -31.11
N ILE A 150 -31.66 16.83 -30.34
CA ILE A 150 -32.02 17.90 -29.40
C ILE A 150 -32.56 17.26 -28.13
N SER A 151 -31.67 17.08 -27.15
CA SER A 151 -32.01 16.47 -25.86
C SER A 151 -32.53 17.53 -24.89
N PHE A 152 -33.58 17.20 -24.13
CA PHE A 152 -34.20 18.06 -23.13
C PHE A 152 -34.37 17.28 -21.82
N ASP A 153 -34.27 17.95 -20.67
CA ASP A 153 -34.76 17.40 -19.41
C ASP A 153 -36.27 17.65 -19.22
N TYR A 154 -36.85 17.09 -18.15
CA TYR A 154 -38.27 17.23 -17.84
C TYR A 154 -38.72 18.66 -17.45
N LEU A 155 -37.78 19.60 -17.30
CA LEU A 155 -38.01 21.02 -17.04
C LEU A 155 -37.78 21.88 -18.29
N GLY A 156 -37.45 21.27 -19.44
CA GLY A 156 -37.12 21.96 -20.69
C GLY A 156 -35.70 22.50 -20.76
N GLY A 157 -34.82 22.11 -19.83
CA GLY A 157 -33.38 22.39 -19.91
C GLY A 157 -32.77 21.67 -21.11
N LEU A 158 -32.08 22.42 -21.97
CA LEU A 158 -31.30 21.84 -23.06
C LEU A 158 -30.13 21.05 -22.50
N ILE A 159 -30.22 19.72 -22.56
CA ILE A 159 -29.06 18.84 -22.37
C ILE A 159 -28.22 19.02 -23.64
N PRO A 160 -26.91 19.35 -23.54
CA PRO A 160 -26.08 19.44 -24.72
C PRO A 160 -26.14 18.11 -25.48
N PRO A 161 -26.25 18.12 -26.83
CA PRO A 161 -26.24 16.88 -27.60
C PRO A 161 -24.94 16.12 -27.29
N PRO A 162 -24.94 14.78 -27.37
CA PRO A 162 -23.71 13.99 -27.24
C PRO A 162 -22.63 14.62 -28.11
N PRO A 163 -21.43 14.94 -27.57
CA PRO A 163 -20.43 15.72 -28.28
C PRO A 163 -20.18 15.07 -29.63
N VAL A 164 -20.34 15.84 -30.72
CA VAL A 164 -20.34 15.33 -32.11
C VAL A 164 -19.12 14.44 -32.27
N GLY A 165 -19.38 13.15 -32.44
CA GLY A 165 -18.45 12.08 -32.06
C GLY A 165 -17.04 12.41 -32.50
N CYS A 166 -16.14 12.57 -31.53
CA CYS A 166 -14.75 12.92 -31.79
C CYS A 166 -14.18 11.97 -32.87
N VAL A 167 -13.46 12.55 -33.84
CA VAL A 167 -13.06 11.85 -35.07
C VAL A 167 -11.58 11.40 -35.03
N THR A 168 -10.77 11.98 -34.15
CA THR A 168 -9.32 11.74 -34.02
C THR A 168 -8.85 11.95 -32.58
N ASP A 169 -8.02 11.03 -32.06
CA ASP A 169 -7.45 11.09 -30.70
C ASP A 169 -8.50 11.26 -29.59
N CYS A 170 -9.46 10.35 -29.54
CA CYS A 170 -10.71 10.47 -28.77
C CYS A 170 -10.64 9.71 -27.46
N PHE A 171 -9.64 10.05 -26.66
CA PHE A 171 -9.29 9.31 -25.46
C PHE A 171 -10.03 9.83 -24.23
N SER A 172 -10.27 8.92 -23.30
CA SER A 172 -11.00 9.16 -22.05
C SER A 172 -10.19 10.04 -21.11
N ASN A 173 -10.85 10.92 -20.36
CA ASN A 173 -10.21 11.60 -19.24
C ASN A 173 -9.80 10.59 -18.16
N VAL A 174 -8.85 10.93 -17.29
CA VAL A 174 -8.28 9.98 -16.32
C VAL A 174 -8.61 10.36 -14.88
N LEU A 175 -9.16 9.42 -14.11
CA LEU A 175 -9.27 9.49 -12.66
C LEU A 175 -8.18 8.60 -12.03
N PHE A 176 -7.28 9.20 -11.25
CA PHE A 176 -6.25 8.47 -10.52
C PHE A 176 -6.58 8.34 -9.02
N LEU A 177 -6.52 7.11 -8.50
CA LEU A 177 -6.73 6.78 -7.08
C LEU A 177 -5.42 6.24 -6.47
N PRO A 178 -4.80 6.97 -5.51
CA PRO A 178 -3.50 6.60 -4.93
C PRO A 178 -3.61 5.44 -3.91
N GLY A 179 -2.45 4.92 -3.49
CA GLY A 179 -2.36 3.88 -2.46
C GLY A 179 -2.68 4.34 -1.03
N LEU A 180 -2.61 3.40 -0.09
CA LEU A 180 -2.60 3.71 1.35
C LEU A 180 -1.39 4.64 1.62
N GLU A 181 -1.54 5.60 2.55
CA GLU A 181 -0.48 6.54 2.94
C GLU A 181 0.09 7.43 1.82
N ALA A 182 -0.38 7.29 0.58
CA ALA A 182 0.13 8.05 -0.57
C ALA A 182 -0.67 9.34 -0.87
N SER A 183 -1.51 9.76 0.08
CA SER A 183 -2.13 11.10 0.14
C SER A 183 -1.66 11.81 1.41
N ARG A 184 -1.31 13.09 1.31
CA ARG A 184 -0.90 13.89 2.47
C ARG A 184 -2.09 14.30 3.33
N LEU A 185 -1.87 14.28 4.65
CA LEU A 185 -2.86 14.64 5.66
C LEU A 185 -2.36 15.85 6.47
N TYR A 186 -3.29 16.76 6.74
CA TYR A 186 -3.02 18.07 7.29
C TYR A 186 -3.99 18.44 8.42
N GLU A 187 -3.54 19.32 9.32
CA GLU A 187 -4.36 20.00 10.33
C GLU A 187 -4.19 21.53 10.20
N GLN A 188 -5.18 22.31 10.63
CA GLN A 188 -4.97 23.74 10.95
C GLN A 188 -4.85 23.92 12.46
N ARG A 189 -3.68 24.37 12.92
CA ARG A 189 -3.38 24.65 14.32
C ARG A 189 -4.09 25.92 14.80
N LEU A 190 -4.30 26.03 16.11
CA LEU A 190 -5.02 27.14 16.77
C LEU A 190 -4.39 28.54 16.57
N ASP A 191 -3.15 28.64 16.09
CA ASP A 191 -2.48 29.90 15.74
C ASP A 191 -2.68 30.31 14.27
N GLY A 192 -3.41 29.52 13.48
CA GLY A 192 -3.64 29.71 12.05
C GLY A 192 -2.53 29.18 11.16
N THR A 193 -1.56 28.42 11.70
CA THR A 193 -0.59 27.68 10.90
C THR A 193 -1.18 26.34 10.42
N GLU A 194 -0.82 25.94 9.20
CA GLU A 194 -1.08 24.59 8.69
C GLU A 194 0.05 23.66 9.11
N ASP A 195 -0.30 22.43 9.45
CA ASP A 195 0.63 21.38 9.86
C ASP A 195 0.49 20.15 8.96
N GLN A 196 1.62 19.58 8.52
CA GLN A 196 1.63 18.34 7.76
C GLN A 196 1.80 17.16 8.73
N LEU A 197 0.73 16.41 8.94
CA LEU A 197 0.75 15.21 9.78
C LEU A 197 1.27 13.99 9.02
N TRP A 198 1.11 13.98 7.69
CA TRP A 198 1.64 12.93 6.83
C TRP A 198 2.23 13.49 5.52
N GLU A 199 3.48 13.21 5.17
CA GLU A 199 4.48 12.42 5.92
C GLU A 199 4.88 13.09 7.26
N PRO A 200 5.15 12.32 8.33
CA PRO A 200 5.34 12.84 9.68
C PRO A 200 6.76 13.38 9.91
N ASN A 201 6.86 14.41 10.75
CA ASN A 201 8.10 15.03 11.23
C ASN A 201 8.48 14.57 12.65
N SER A 202 7.55 13.91 13.37
CA SER A 202 7.78 13.23 14.64
C SER A 202 6.65 12.26 14.99
N ASN A 203 6.89 11.35 15.95
CA ASN A 203 5.85 10.51 16.56
C ASN A 203 4.59 11.29 17.04
N ASN A 204 4.71 12.57 17.42
CA ASN A 204 3.55 13.38 17.83
C ASN A 204 2.55 13.60 16.69
N ASP A 205 3.03 13.63 15.45
CA ASP A 205 2.22 13.85 14.27
C ASP A 205 1.41 12.57 13.97
N VAL A 206 2.01 11.41 14.23
CA VAL A 206 1.34 10.10 14.24
C VAL A 206 0.30 10.01 15.37
N GLU A 207 0.57 10.55 16.56
CA GLU A 207 -0.44 10.62 17.63
C GLU A 207 -1.66 11.47 17.24
N ALA A 208 -1.46 12.56 16.49
CA ALA A 208 -2.55 13.38 15.97
C ALA A 208 -3.43 12.62 14.95
N LEU A 209 -2.85 11.72 14.16
CA LEU A 209 -3.56 10.86 13.22
C LEU A 209 -4.41 9.76 13.87
N TYR A 210 -4.27 9.51 15.18
CA TYR A 210 -4.96 8.42 15.87
C TYR A 210 -6.49 8.46 15.80
N LEU A 211 -7.10 7.28 15.82
CA LEU A 211 -8.54 7.06 15.77
C LEU A 211 -9.09 6.49 17.09
N ASN A 212 -10.39 6.66 17.31
CA ASN A 212 -11.17 6.06 18.39
C ASN A 212 -11.42 4.55 18.13
N PRO A 213 -11.81 3.75 19.15
CA PRO A 213 -12.09 2.31 18.99
C PRO A 213 -13.24 1.94 18.04
N ASP A 214 -14.01 2.92 17.55
CA ASP A 214 -15.05 2.79 16.53
C ASP A 214 -14.58 3.20 15.12
N GLY A 215 -13.31 3.54 14.96
CA GLY A 215 -12.71 3.97 13.69
C GLY A 215 -12.92 5.45 13.36
N THR A 216 -13.62 6.22 14.19
CA THR A 216 -13.75 7.68 14.01
C THR A 216 -12.45 8.41 14.38
N SER A 217 -12.10 9.49 13.68
CA SER A 217 -10.88 10.25 13.98
C SER A 217 -10.98 10.96 15.33
N LYS A 218 -9.94 10.87 16.19
CA LYS A 218 -9.87 11.64 17.44
C LYS A 218 -9.83 13.15 17.15
N ASN A 219 -9.15 13.52 16.06
CA ASN A 219 -9.14 14.85 15.50
C ASN A 219 -10.04 14.93 14.26
N ALA A 220 -11.16 15.65 14.36
CA ALA A 220 -12.12 15.82 13.26
C ALA A 220 -11.69 16.91 12.25
N ASP A 221 -10.62 17.66 12.53
CA ASP A 221 -10.11 18.74 11.69
C ASP A 221 -8.91 18.36 10.82
N ILE A 222 -8.63 17.05 10.72
CA ILE A 222 -7.74 16.50 9.70
C ILE A 222 -8.41 16.49 8.32
N TYR A 223 -7.65 16.85 7.29
CA TYR A 223 -8.07 16.85 5.88
C TYR A 223 -6.97 16.37 4.94
N ALA A 224 -7.36 15.92 3.75
CA ALA A 224 -6.45 15.62 2.65
C ALA A 224 -6.34 16.81 1.68
N ARG A 225 -5.35 16.79 0.78
CA ARG A 225 -5.23 17.78 -0.31
C ARG A 225 -4.54 17.25 -1.56
N ASP A 226 -3.38 16.63 -1.39
CA ASP A 226 -2.50 16.26 -2.50
C ASP A 226 -1.93 14.83 -2.35
N ILE A 227 -1.58 14.24 -3.48
CA ILE A 227 -0.89 12.95 -3.56
C ILE A 227 0.62 13.13 -3.42
N ILE A 228 1.30 12.13 -2.89
CA ILE A 228 2.76 12.12 -2.82
C ILE A 228 3.31 11.84 -4.24
N LYS A 229 3.63 12.89 -5.02
CA LYS A 229 4.43 12.75 -6.25
C LYS A 229 5.88 12.37 -5.89
N GLU A 230 6.47 13.11 -4.95
CA GLU A 230 7.79 12.91 -4.33
C GLU A 230 7.63 13.03 -2.81
N THR A 231 8.32 12.20 -2.03
CA THR A 231 8.31 12.29 -0.55
C THR A 231 9.26 13.38 -0.03
N ASN A 232 8.88 14.04 1.06
CA ASN A 232 9.73 15.01 1.76
C ASN A 232 10.58 14.40 2.89
N THR A 233 10.48 13.09 3.14
CA THR A 233 11.21 12.40 4.21
C THR A 233 12.73 12.57 4.03
N PRO A 234 13.49 12.98 5.06
CA PRO A 234 14.76 13.69 4.87
C PRO A 234 15.99 12.79 4.63
N PHE A 235 15.81 11.60 4.05
CA PHE A 235 16.88 10.60 3.93
C PHE A 235 16.88 9.89 2.56
N PRO A 236 18.07 9.58 1.97
CA PRO A 236 18.16 8.82 0.73
C PRO A 236 17.49 7.45 0.80
N THR A 237 16.41 7.29 0.03
CA THR A 237 15.74 6.03 -0.35
C THR A 237 16.56 5.23 -1.37
N GLY A 238 17.86 5.07 -1.10
CA GLY A 238 18.84 4.55 -2.06
C GLY A 238 19.03 5.47 -3.28
N PRO A 239 19.57 4.95 -4.41
CA PRO A 239 19.82 5.74 -5.62
C PRO A 239 18.54 6.17 -6.37
N ALA A 240 17.39 5.63 -6.00
CA ALA A 240 16.13 5.72 -6.73
C ALA A 240 15.36 7.05 -6.54
N GLY A 241 15.81 7.88 -5.58
CA GLY A 241 15.19 9.16 -5.26
C GLY A 241 13.87 9.03 -4.49
N GLN A 242 13.27 10.17 -4.17
CA GLN A 242 12.07 10.27 -3.32
C GLN A 242 10.76 10.06 -4.10
N ASN A 243 10.82 9.68 -5.37
CA ASN A 243 9.64 9.57 -6.24
C ASN A 243 8.69 8.45 -5.82
N ILE A 244 7.38 8.70 -5.91
CA ILE A 244 6.30 7.74 -5.65
C ILE A 244 5.34 7.68 -6.85
N TYR A 245 4.82 8.85 -7.28
CA TYR A 245 3.97 8.99 -8.48
C TYR A 245 4.46 10.08 -9.46
N LYS A 246 5.72 10.48 -9.37
CA LYS A 246 6.24 11.62 -10.14
C LYS A 246 6.18 11.39 -11.64
N SER A 247 6.89 10.41 -12.18
CA SER A 247 6.95 10.14 -13.61
C SER A 247 5.59 9.73 -14.19
N PHE A 248 4.76 9.03 -13.41
CA PHE A 248 3.37 8.76 -13.78
C PHE A 248 2.55 10.06 -13.93
N SER A 249 2.68 10.98 -12.98
CA SER A 249 1.97 12.26 -13.04
C SER A 249 2.51 13.15 -14.16
N ASP A 250 3.83 13.22 -14.33
CA ASP A 250 4.47 13.97 -15.41
C ASP A 250 4.02 13.42 -16.79
N MET A 251 3.82 12.10 -16.91
CA MET A 251 3.26 11.44 -18.10
C MET A 251 1.78 11.77 -18.35
N MET A 252 0.98 11.97 -17.30
CA MET A 252 -0.41 12.43 -17.40
C MET A 252 -0.50 13.93 -17.75
N ASP A 253 0.39 14.74 -17.18
CA ASP A 253 0.54 16.16 -17.51
C ASP A 253 1.02 16.33 -18.98
N ASP A 254 1.86 15.42 -19.49
CA ASP A 254 2.22 15.27 -20.91
C ASP A 254 1.00 14.88 -21.79
N LEU A 255 0.13 13.97 -21.34
CA LEU A 255 -1.07 13.56 -22.09
C LEU A 255 -2.13 14.68 -22.20
N VAL A 256 -2.23 15.57 -21.21
CA VAL A 256 -3.05 16.79 -21.32
C VAL A 256 -2.37 17.82 -22.24
N SER A 257 -1.09 18.11 -22.04
CA SER A 257 -0.39 19.16 -22.79
C SER A 257 -0.11 18.82 -24.26
N SER A 258 -0.11 17.53 -24.62
CA SER A 258 -0.10 17.04 -26.01
C SER A 258 -1.49 16.91 -26.63
N GLU A 259 -2.54 17.42 -25.97
CA GLU A 259 -3.94 17.36 -26.39
C GLU A 259 -4.40 15.92 -26.69
N LYS A 260 -3.94 14.91 -25.93
CA LYS A 260 -4.40 13.51 -26.06
C LYS A 260 -5.65 13.25 -25.22
N ILE A 261 -5.63 13.60 -23.94
CA ILE A 261 -6.82 13.69 -23.06
C ILE A 261 -7.14 15.17 -22.78
N ASN A 262 -8.34 15.49 -22.30
CA ASN A 262 -8.67 16.88 -21.94
C ASN A 262 -8.22 17.20 -20.50
N GLU A 263 -8.40 16.26 -19.58
CA GLU A 263 -8.11 16.44 -18.15
C GLU A 263 -7.78 15.09 -17.49
N TRP A 264 -6.91 15.14 -16.47
CA TRP A 264 -6.81 14.10 -15.45
C TRP A 264 -6.94 14.69 -14.05
N LYS A 265 -7.41 13.89 -13.09
CA LYS A 265 -7.46 14.28 -11.67
C LYS A 265 -6.98 13.14 -10.78
N SER A 266 -6.05 13.45 -9.87
CA SER A 266 -5.77 12.63 -8.70
C SER A 266 -6.77 12.93 -7.58
N TYR A 267 -7.46 11.92 -7.06
CA TYR A 267 -8.31 12.07 -5.87
C TYR A 267 -7.52 11.67 -4.62
N ALA A 268 -6.95 12.65 -3.92
CA ALA A 268 -6.33 12.42 -2.61
C ALA A 268 -7.42 12.13 -1.56
N TYR A 269 -7.18 11.17 -0.67
CA TYR A 269 -8.17 10.71 0.31
C TYR A 269 -7.59 10.45 1.72
N ASP A 270 -8.45 10.50 2.74
CA ASP A 270 -8.08 10.14 4.11
C ASP A 270 -8.01 8.61 4.25
N TRP A 271 -6.84 8.06 3.90
CA TRP A 271 -6.52 6.62 3.85
C TRP A 271 -6.67 5.87 5.16
N ARG A 272 -6.89 6.57 6.27
CA ARG A 272 -7.20 5.96 7.57
C ARG A 272 -8.63 5.40 7.63
N LYS A 273 -9.52 5.92 6.78
CA LYS A 273 -10.96 5.61 6.77
C LYS A 273 -11.31 4.36 5.97
N ASP A 274 -12.54 3.90 6.17
CA ASP A 274 -13.19 2.93 5.30
C ASP A 274 -13.42 3.48 3.88
N VAL A 275 -13.20 2.65 2.85
CA VAL A 275 -13.33 3.08 1.46
C VAL A 275 -14.78 3.26 1.01
N ALA A 276 -15.76 2.61 1.65
CA ALA A 276 -17.17 2.85 1.38
C ALA A 276 -17.67 4.16 2.03
N ASP A 277 -17.14 4.58 3.18
CA ASP A 277 -17.33 5.95 3.72
C ASP A 277 -16.84 6.99 2.70
N ILE A 278 -15.60 6.85 2.21
CA ILE A 278 -15.01 7.78 1.22
C ILE A 278 -15.85 7.83 -0.08
N VAL A 279 -16.35 6.69 -0.56
CA VAL A 279 -17.19 6.58 -1.76
C VAL A 279 -18.57 7.24 -1.59
N ASN A 280 -19.19 7.15 -0.41
CA ASN A 280 -20.54 7.67 -0.17
C ASN A 280 -20.55 9.12 0.34
N ASN A 281 -19.62 9.48 1.23
CA ASN A 281 -19.60 10.76 1.94
C ASN A 281 -18.48 11.71 1.48
N GLY A 282 -17.51 11.23 0.67
CA GLY A 282 -16.38 12.02 0.18
C GLY A 282 -15.23 12.15 1.18
N THR A 283 -14.28 13.02 0.86
CA THR A 283 -13.12 13.34 1.71
C THR A 283 -13.16 14.81 2.12
N LYS A 284 -12.88 15.10 3.41
CA LYS A 284 -12.68 16.47 3.89
C LYS A 284 -11.37 17.01 3.30
N TYR A 285 -11.48 18.08 2.53
CA TYR A 285 -10.37 18.94 2.08
C TYR A 285 -10.37 20.20 2.97
N GLN A 286 -9.42 21.11 2.76
CA GLN A 286 -9.23 22.27 3.64
C GLN A 286 -10.47 23.17 3.79
N ASN A 287 -11.29 23.31 2.74
CA ASN A 287 -12.39 24.29 2.69
C ASN A 287 -13.77 23.65 2.42
N ASP A 288 -13.82 22.36 2.12
CA ASP A 288 -14.96 21.66 1.55
C ASP A 288 -14.85 20.13 1.72
N THR A 289 -15.90 19.39 1.35
CA THR A 289 -15.87 17.92 1.28
C THR A 289 -15.99 17.52 -0.19
N VAL A 290 -14.90 17.01 -0.76
CA VAL A 290 -14.84 16.60 -2.17
C VAL A 290 -15.47 15.22 -2.32
N SER A 291 -16.46 15.09 -3.21
CA SER A 291 -17.11 13.81 -3.51
C SER A 291 -16.33 13.04 -4.57
N LEU A 292 -16.01 11.77 -4.32
CA LEU A 292 -15.39 10.88 -5.31
C LEU A 292 -16.31 10.67 -6.54
N VAL A 293 -17.60 10.42 -6.31
CA VAL A 293 -18.60 10.28 -7.38
C VAL A 293 -18.71 11.58 -8.19
N GLY A 294 -18.76 12.73 -7.52
CA GLY A 294 -18.77 14.04 -8.18
C GLY A 294 -17.47 14.34 -8.96
N THR A 295 -16.33 13.89 -8.45
CA THR A 295 -15.02 14.01 -9.13
C THR A 295 -15.01 13.20 -10.41
N LEU A 296 -15.44 11.94 -10.38
CA LEU A 296 -15.59 11.12 -11.58
C LEU A 296 -16.57 11.76 -12.56
N GLN A 297 -17.76 12.19 -12.10
CA GLN A 297 -18.74 12.86 -12.94
C GLN A 297 -18.17 14.11 -13.63
N SER A 298 -17.34 14.89 -12.94
CA SER A 298 -16.70 16.10 -13.51
C SER A 298 -15.76 15.83 -14.69
N LEU A 299 -15.31 14.59 -14.86
CA LEU A 299 -14.43 14.16 -15.95
C LEU A 299 -15.20 13.56 -17.14
N THR A 300 -16.49 13.23 -16.98
CA THR A 300 -17.34 12.57 -18.00
C THR A 300 -18.06 13.55 -18.93
N GLY A 301 -18.80 13.04 -19.91
CA GLY A 301 -19.66 13.85 -20.77
C GLY A 301 -18.87 14.85 -21.60
N SER A 302 -19.34 16.10 -21.70
CA SER A 302 -18.67 17.15 -22.49
C SER A 302 -17.29 17.60 -21.96
N ALA A 303 -16.88 17.16 -20.76
CA ALA A 303 -15.51 17.36 -20.28
C ALA A 303 -14.51 16.38 -20.95
N SER A 304 -14.97 15.21 -21.39
CA SER A 304 -14.16 14.18 -22.06
C SER A 304 -14.42 14.16 -23.57
N LYS A 305 -13.40 13.82 -24.36
CA LYS A 305 -13.50 13.79 -25.84
C LYS A 305 -14.48 12.74 -26.36
N ASN A 306 -14.64 11.64 -25.63
CA ASN A 306 -15.53 10.53 -25.96
C ASN A 306 -16.67 10.37 -24.94
N GLY A 307 -16.75 11.25 -23.94
CA GLY A 307 -17.72 11.18 -22.83
C GLY A 307 -17.35 10.23 -21.69
N LYS A 308 -16.28 9.44 -21.83
CA LYS A 308 -15.85 8.37 -20.91
C LYS A 308 -14.65 8.78 -20.04
N VAL A 309 -14.38 7.97 -19.02
CA VAL A 309 -13.29 8.11 -18.04
C VAL A 309 -12.58 6.77 -17.82
N THR A 310 -11.25 6.77 -17.97
CA THR A 310 -10.37 5.69 -17.51
C THR A 310 -10.11 5.88 -16.02
N ILE A 311 -10.32 4.83 -15.21
CA ILE A 311 -9.88 4.80 -13.81
C ILE A 311 -8.53 4.08 -13.73
N ILE A 312 -7.55 4.70 -13.07
CA ILE A 312 -6.27 4.10 -12.73
C ILE A 312 -6.13 4.11 -11.21
N ALA A 313 -5.85 2.95 -10.63
CA ALA A 313 -5.88 2.77 -9.19
C ALA A 313 -4.65 1.98 -8.71
N HIS A 314 -3.95 2.52 -7.72
CA HIS A 314 -2.74 1.89 -7.16
C HIS A 314 -3.00 1.37 -5.73
N SER A 315 -2.53 0.16 -5.41
CA SER A 315 -2.58 -0.41 -4.06
C SER A 315 -3.99 -0.29 -3.45
N ASN A 316 -4.16 0.23 -2.22
CA ASN A 316 -5.48 0.44 -1.59
C ASN A 316 -6.47 1.29 -2.43
N GLY A 317 -5.98 2.15 -3.32
CA GLY A 317 -6.81 2.89 -4.29
C GLY A 317 -7.62 1.95 -5.20
N GLY A 318 -7.15 0.72 -5.41
CA GLY A 318 -7.90 -0.31 -6.12
C GLY A 318 -9.14 -0.80 -5.36
N LEU A 319 -9.07 -0.95 -4.04
CA LEU A 319 -10.24 -1.26 -3.21
C LEU A 319 -11.26 -0.10 -3.25
N LEU A 320 -10.77 1.14 -3.22
CA LEU A 320 -11.57 2.34 -3.42
C LEU A 320 -12.23 2.36 -4.82
N SER A 321 -11.53 1.94 -5.87
CA SER A 321 -12.08 1.84 -7.23
C SER A 321 -13.18 0.78 -7.35
N LYS A 322 -13.00 -0.40 -6.75
CA LYS A 322 -14.00 -1.49 -6.75
C LYS A 322 -15.22 -1.10 -5.92
N ALA A 323 -15.04 -0.43 -4.78
CA ALA A 323 -16.13 0.12 -3.98
C ALA A 323 -16.92 1.22 -4.74
N LEU A 324 -16.22 2.11 -5.45
CA LEU A 324 -16.84 3.12 -6.32
C LEU A 324 -17.66 2.47 -7.44
N LEU A 325 -17.08 1.55 -8.19
CA LEU A 325 -17.75 0.91 -9.33
C LEU A 325 -18.92 0.03 -8.89
N LYS A 326 -18.80 -0.69 -7.75
CA LYS A 326 -19.93 -1.39 -7.12
C LYS A 326 -21.06 -0.43 -6.76
N LYS A 327 -20.76 0.73 -6.16
CA LYS A 327 -21.76 1.78 -5.91
C LYS A 327 -22.41 2.27 -7.20
N LEU A 328 -21.64 2.57 -8.25
CA LEU A 328 -22.21 3.08 -9.51
C LEU A 328 -23.07 2.01 -10.22
N GLN A 329 -22.75 0.72 -10.06
CA GLN A 329 -23.59 -0.39 -10.49
C GLN A 329 -24.92 -0.44 -9.71
N ASP A 330 -24.88 -0.31 -8.38
CA ASP A 330 -26.08 -0.28 -7.51
C ASP A 330 -26.91 1.00 -7.71
N ASP A 331 -26.28 2.12 -8.05
CA ASP A 331 -26.95 3.36 -8.43
C ASP A 331 -27.67 3.21 -9.78
N LYS A 332 -27.05 2.54 -10.78
CA LYS A 332 -27.68 2.22 -12.08
C LYS A 332 -28.83 1.24 -11.95
N VAL A 333 -28.65 0.13 -11.21
CA VAL A 333 -29.72 -0.87 -10.95
C VAL A 333 -30.92 -0.23 -10.23
N ALA A 334 -30.68 0.77 -9.38
CA ALA A 334 -31.72 1.54 -8.71
C ALA A 334 -32.24 2.75 -9.52
N GLY A 335 -31.82 2.95 -10.77
CA GLY A 335 -32.27 4.07 -11.63
C GLY A 335 -31.85 5.47 -11.16
N ARG A 336 -30.82 5.57 -10.29
CA ARG A 336 -30.38 6.84 -9.67
C ARG A 336 -29.35 7.61 -10.51
N ASN A 337 -28.46 6.91 -11.21
CA ASN A 337 -27.60 7.45 -12.26
C ASN A 337 -27.02 6.29 -13.10
N ASN A 338 -26.62 6.57 -14.34
CA ASN A 338 -25.96 5.59 -15.22
C ASN A 338 -24.44 5.83 -15.30
N LEU A 339 -23.83 6.37 -14.24
CA LEU A 339 -22.45 6.89 -14.32
C LEU A 339 -21.39 5.78 -14.49
N ILE A 340 -21.70 4.53 -14.10
CA ILE A 340 -20.86 3.37 -14.42
C ILE A 340 -20.65 3.19 -15.93
N ASP A 341 -21.65 3.51 -16.75
CA ASP A 341 -21.58 3.44 -18.21
C ASP A 341 -20.66 4.54 -18.80
N SER A 342 -20.19 5.46 -17.96
CA SER A 342 -19.20 6.48 -18.33
C SER A 342 -17.76 6.05 -18.01
N VAL A 343 -17.54 4.84 -17.49
CA VAL A 343 -16.21 4.24 -17.29
C VAL A 343 -15.98 3.18 -18.37
N ASP A 344 -14.89 3.30 -19.13
CA ASP A 344 -14.56 2.39 -20.23
C ASP A 344 -13.34 1.50 -19.95
N VAL A 345 -12.39 1.99 -19.14
CA VAL A 345 -11.21 1.22 -18.72
C VAL A 345 -10.97 1.36 -17.20
N LEU A 346 -10.65 0.23 -16.55
CA LEU A 346 -10.14 0.15 -15.19
C LEU A 346 -8.73 -0.48 -15.20
N ILE A 347 -7.73 0.22 -14.68
CA ILE A 347 -6.36 -0.28 -14.50
C ILE A 347 -6.07 -0.40 -13.00
N LEU A 348 -5.93 -1.63 -12.52
CA LEU A 348 -5.57 -1.99 -11.14
C LEU A 348 -4.07 -2.28 -11.09
N VAL A 349 -3.29 -1.45 -10.39
CA VAL A 349 -1.84 -1.59 -10.25
C VAL A 349 -1.46 -1.96 -8.82
N ALA A 350 -0.79 -3.10 -8.65
CA ALA A 350 -0.32 -3.63 -7.35
C ALA A 350 -1.41 -3.67 -6.27
N VAL A 351 -2.67 -3.90 -6.65
CA VAL A 351 -3.81 -3.81 -5.72
C VAL A 351 -3.87 -5.05 -4.84
N PRO A 352 -3.85 -4.96 -3.50
CA PRO A 352 -4.11 -6.09 -2.62
C PRO A 352 -5.63 -6.39 -2.60
N GLU A 353 -6.18 -6.88 -3.71
CA GLU A 353 -7.64 -6.95 -3.95
C GLU A 353 -8.41 -7.75 -2.89
N ILE A 354 -7.73 -8.72 -2.28
CA ILE A 354 -8.22 -9.63 -1.24
C ILE A 354 -7.38 -9.49 0.05
N GLY A 355 -6.66 -8.38 0.20
CA GLY A 355 -5.76 -8.11 1.33
C GLY A 355 -4.32 -8.64 1.14
N THR A 356 -3.48 -8.44 2.16
CA THR A 356 -2.08 -8.89 2.19
C THR A 356 -1.65 -9.35 3.60
N ALA A 357 -0.89 -10.44 3.68
CA ALA A 357 -0.43 -10.99 4.95
C ALA A 357 0.43 -10.02 5.78
N SER A 358 1.09 -9.04 5.14
CA SER A 358 1.88 -8.01 5.84
C SER A 358 1.05 -7.09 6.74
N ALA A 359 -0.25 -6.91 6.44
CA ALA A 359 -1.16 -6.13 7.29
C ALA A 359 -1.38 -6.75 8.68
N VAL A 360 -1.27 -8.08 8.81
CA VAL A 360 -1.54 -8.78 10.08
C VAL A 360 -0.52 -8.42 11.17
N PRO A 361 0.80 -8.59 11.00
CA PRO A 361 1.79 -8.16 11.98
C PRO A 361 1.91 -6.63 12.08
N ALA A 362 1.59 -5.87 11.01
CA ALA A 362 1.53 -4.41 11.08
C ALA A 362 0.49 -3.93 12.09
N ILE A 363 -0.73 -4.49 12.08
CA ILE A 363 -1.79 -4.11 13.05
C ILE A 363 -1.58 -4.76 14.42
N LEU A 364 -1.11 -6.02 14.50
CA LEU A 364 -0.94 -6.73 15.78
C LEU A 364 0.29 -6.25 16.59
N HIS A 365 1.37 -5.86 15.92
CA HIS A 365 2.68 -5.56 16.53
C HIS A 365 3.27 -4.20 16.13
N GLY A 366 2.83 -3.58 15.02
CA GLY A 366 3.46 -2.38 14.45
C GLY A 366 4.66 -2.65 13.55
N TYR A 367 4.89 -3.91 13.15
CA TYR A 367 6.10 -4.31 12.43
C TYR A 367 6.15 -3.85 10.97
N ASN A 368 7.38 -3.64 10.49
CA ASN A 368 7.69 -3.07 9.17
C ASN A 368 7.14 -1.65 8.89
N GLN A 369 6.70 -0.91 9.93
CA GLN A 369 6.13 0.44 9.80
C GLN A 369 7.07 1.55 10.32
N GLN A 370 8.32 1.23 10.67
CA GLN A 370 9.24 2.23 11.24
C GLN A 370 9.71 3.25 10.19
N ILE A 371 9.61 4.53 10.53
CA ILE A 371 10.16 5.62 9.72
C ILE A 371 11.34 6.25 10.49
N LEU A 372 12.52 6.25 9.85
CA LEU A 372 13.82 6.58 10.46
C LEU A 372 14.09 5.82 11.77
N GLY A 373 13.95 4.49 11.71
CA GLY A 373 14.30 3.58 12.82
C GLY A 373 13.54 3.83 14.12
N GLY A 374 12.36 4.45 14.05
CA GLY A 374 11.54 4.84 15.21
C GLY A 374 11.48 6.35 15.48
N TRP A 375 12.24 7.20 14.78
CA TRP A 375 12.30 8.64 15.07
C TRP A 375 11.08 9.42 14.55
N LEU A 376 10.57 9.07 13.36
CA LEU A 376 9.37 9.71 12.78
C LEU A 376 8.11 8.87 13.02
N MET A 377 8.24 7.54 13.01
CA MET A 377 7.24 6.59 13.46
C MET A 377 7.93 5.32 14.00
N ASP A 378 7.57 4.87 15.21
CA ASP A 378 8.00 3.59 15.79
C ASP A 378 6.88 2.53 15.84
N ASN A 379 7.23 1.28 16.18
CA ASN A 379 6.29 0.16 16.27
C ASN A 379 5.10 0.43 17.22
N THR A 380 5.31 1.19 18.31
CA THR A 380 4.24 1.50 19.27
C THR A 380 3.22 2.45 18.64
N HIS A 381 3.71 3.53 18.02
CA HIS A 381 2.86 4.54 17.38
C HIS A 381 2.16 3.98 16.12
N ALA A 382 2.89 3.20 15.31
CA ALA A 382 2.31 2.49 14.17
C ALA A 382 1.21 1.51 14.58
N ARG A 383 1.40 0.74 15.66
CA ARG A 383 0.38 -0.17 16.18
C ARG A 383 -0.85 0.58 16.69
N GLU A 384 -0.67 1.66 17.43
CA GLU A 384 -1.79 2.43 18.02
C GLU A 384 -2.57 3.26 16.98
N LEU A 385 -1.95 3.61 15.85
CA LEU A 385 -2.66 4.07 14.65
C LEU A 385 -3.42 2.91 13.99
N GLY A 386 -2.70 1.84 13.61
CA GLY A 386 -3.23 0.71 12.85
C GLY A 386 -4.38 -0.04 13.53
N ARG A 387 -4.34 -0.22 14.85
CA ARG A 387 -5.32 -1.01 15.63
C ARG A 387 -6.76 -0.52 15.55
N ASN A 388 -6.96 0.74 15.16
CA ASN A 388 -8.27 1.36 14.96
C ASN A 388 -8.51 1.80 13.50
N MET A 389 -7.56 1.56 12.59
CA MET A 389 -7.55 2.11 11.23
C MET A 389 -8.39 1.29 10.26
N LEU A 390 -9.61 1.76 9.96
CA LEU A 390 -10.53 1.10 9.02
C LEU A 390 -9.86 0.79 7.66
N GLY A 391 -9.02 1.70 7.15
CA GLY A 391 -8.24 1.47 5.93
C GLY A 391 -7.25 0.30 6.04
N ALA A 392 -6.65 0.08 7.20
CA ALA A 392 -5.76 -1.07 7.44
C ALA A 392 -6.54 -2.38 7.63
N PHE A 393 -7.70 -2.34 8.29
CA PHE A 393 -8.59 -3.50 8.41
C PHE A 393 -9.08 -3.98 7.04
N GLY A 394 -9.33 -3.05 6.09
CA GLY A 394 -9.62 -3.37 4.69
C GLY A 394 -8.46 -3.96 3.87
N LEU A 395 -7.27 -4.09 4.47
CA LEU A 395 -6.09 -4.73 3.86
C LEU A 395 -5.73 -6.08 4.51
N LEU A 396 -6.47 -6.50 5.54
CA LEU A 396 -6.34 -7.84 6.12
C LEU A 396 -6.80 -8.91 5.11
N PRO A 397 -6.11 -10.07 5.02
CA PRO A 397 -6.54 -11.22 4.23
C PRO A 397 -8.06 -11.51 4.31
N SER A 398 -8.75 -11.34 3.18
CA SER A 398 -10.18 -11.63 3.07
C SER A 398 -10.44 -13.14 3.01
N ARG A 399 -11.71 -13.57 3.04
CA ARG A 399 -12.05 -14.98 2.82
C ARG A 399 -11.48 -15.51 1.49
N ALA A 400 -11.50 -14.68 0.44
CA ALA A 400 -10.94 -15.02 -0.86
C ALA A 400 -9.41 -15.15 -0.85
N TYR A 401 -8.69 -14.50 0.08
CA TYR A 401 -7.24 -14.76 0.28
C TYR A 401 -7.04 -16.17 0.83
N ILE A 402 -7.74 -16.54 1.91
CA ILE A 402 -7.62 -17.87 2.53
C ILE A 402 -8.02 -18.98 1.55
N ASP A 403 -9.09 -18.76 0.76
CA ASP A 403 -9.57 -19.74 -0.22
C ASP A 403 -8.68 -19.88 -1.48
N ARG A 404 -7.77 -18.92 -1.74
CA ARG A 404 -6.90 -18.89 -2.95
C ARG A 404 -5.42 -19.11 -2.66
N VAL A 405 -4.91 -18.59 -1.56
CA VAL A 405 -3.47 -18.54 -1.27
C VAL A 405 -3.10 -19.82 -0.53
N ASN A 406 -2.36 -20.71 -1.20
CA ASN A 406 -1.92 -22.01 -0.66
C ASN A 406 -0.85 -21.91 0.47
N VAL A 407 -0.87 -20.83 1.25
CA VAL A 407 -0.01 -20.56 2.39
C VAL A 407 -0.88 -19.98 3.51
N SER A 408 -0.89 -20.64 4.67
CA SER A 408 -1.61 -20.15 5.86
C SER A 408 -1.16 -18.72 6.22
N PRO A 409 -2.07 -17.80 6.62
CA PRO A 409 -1.68 -16.45 7.01
C PRO A 409 -0.80 -16.42 8.26
N VAL A 410 -0.89 -17.43 9.14
CA VAL A 410 -0.10 -17.52 10.37
C VAL A 410 0.12 -18.97 10.82
N ALA A 411 1.38 -19.29 11.15
CA ALA A 411 1.82 -20.59 11.65
C ALA A 411 2.24 -20.54 13.14
N PHE A 412 2.26 -21.71 13.78
CA PHE A 412 2.59 -21.85 15.21
C PHE A 412 3.47 -23.08 15.45
N ILE A 413 4.57 -22.89 16.18
CA ILE A 413 5.41 -23.97 16.70
C ILE A 413 5.30 -24.00 18.23
N ASP A 414 5.28 -25.18 18.83
CA ASP A 414 5.51 -25.39 20.27
C ASP A 414 6.38 -26.63 20.48
N PHE A 415 7.01 -26.75 21.64
CA PHE A 415 7.84 -27.90 22.00
C PHE A 415 6.99 -29.11 22.45
N ALA A 416 7.56 -30.32 22.33
CA ALA A 416 6.93 -31.55 22.83
C ALA A 416 6.70 -31.56 24.35
N ILE A 417 7.41 -30.69 25.09
CA ILE A 417 7.07 -30.26 26.45
C ILE A 417 6.51 -28.84 26.31
N PRO A 418 5.23 -28.57 26.64
CA PRO A 418 4.59 -27.30 26.34
C PRO A 418 5.33 -26.08 26.89
N SER A 419 5.64 -25.12 26.02
CA SER A 419 6.34 -23.88 26.40
C SER A 419 5.55 -22.96 27.33
N ASN A 420 4.21 -23.02 27.23
CA ASN A 420 3.24 -22.04 27.73
C ASN A 420 3.27 -20.67 27.01
N ALA A 421 4.24 -20.42 26.14
CA ALA A 421 4.30 -19.20 25.31
C ALA A 421 3.40 -19.35 24.07
N THR A 422 3.65 -20.36 23.23
CA THR A 422 2.84 -20.67 22.05
C THR A 422 1.79 -21.76 22.28
N THR A 423 1.88 -22.52 23.38
CA THR A 423 1.00 -23.65 23.69
C THR A 423 -0.49 -23.36 23.51
N LYS A 424 -0.95 -22.17 23.91
CA LYS A 424 -2.36 -21.77 23.74
C LYS A 424 -2.76 -21.62 22.27
N LEU A 425 -1.90 -21.01 21.45
CA LEU A 425 -2.11 -20.86 20.01
C LEU A 425 -2.20 -22.24 19.35
N VAL A 426 -1.26 -23.14 19.67
CA VAL A 426 -1.26 -24.51 19.13
C VAL A 426 -2.45 -25.35 19.61
N GLN A 427 -2.95 -25.11 20.83
CA GLN A 427 -4.17 -25.76 21.34
C GLN A 427 -5.46 -25.21 20.72
N ALA A 428 -5.46 -23.98 20.19
CA ALA A 428 -6.63 -23.33 19.61
C ALA A 428 -6.70 -23.45 18.08
N PHE A 429 -5.55 -23.47 17.40
CA PHE A 429 -5.41 -23.32 15.94
C PHE A 429 -4.44 -24.33 15.30
N GLY A 430 -4.01 -25.37 16.04
CA GLY A 430 -3.05 -26.36 15.53
C GLY A 430 -1.68 -25.75 15.17
N SER A 431 -1.01 -26.30 14.17
CA SER A 431 0.30 -25.81 13.71
C SER A 431 0.22 -24.63 12.74
N ALA A 432 -0.95 -24.34 12.19
CA ALA A 432 -1.21 -23.21 11.29
C ALA A 432 -2.72 -23.03 11.13
N VAL A 433 -3.17 -21.77 11.00
CA VAL A 433 -4.57 -21.45 10.67
C VAL A 433 -4.89 -22.00 9.28
N ASP A 434 -5.84 -22.94 9.16
CA ASP A 434 -6.20 -23.56 7.87
C ASP A 434 -7.53 -23.04 7.28
N SER A 435 -8.30 -22.29 8.07
CA SER A 435 -9.61 -21.78 7.67
C SER A 435 -9.82 -20.31 8.06
N TYR A 436 -10.69 -19.61 7.33
CA TYR A 436 -11.00 -18.21 7.58
C TYR A 436 -11.70 -17.97 8.93
N ASP A 437 -12.45 -18.95 9.42
CA ASP A 437 -13.14 -18.82 10.71
C ASP A 437 -12.15 -18.99 11.89
N GLU A 438 -11.12 -19.84 11.74
CA GLU A 438 -9.95 -19.86 12.63
C GLU A 438 -9.13 -18.57 12.55
N TYR A 439 -8.90 -18.04 11.34
CA TYR A 439 -8.19 -16.78 11.13
C TYR A 439 -8.82 -15.63 11.92
N LYS A 440 -10.15 -15.49 11.84
CA LYS A 440 -10.91 -14.53 12.67
C LYS A 440 -10.74 -14.79 14.16
N SER A 441 -10.84 -16.06 14.58
CA SER A 441 -10.66 -16.45 15.98
C SER A 441 -9.27 -16.06 16.50
N PHE A 442 -8.21 -16.29 15.71
CA PHE A 442 -6.85 -15.84 16.01
C PHE A 442 -6.72 -14.31 16.11
N LEU A 443 -7.29 -13.54 15.17
CA LEU A 443 -7.25 -12.07 15.23
C LEU A 443 -7.94 -11.49 16.47
N PHE A 444 -8.97 -12.17 16.99
CA PHE A 444 -9.74 -11.75 18.16
C PHE A 444 -9.26 -12.36 19.50
N GLY A 445 -8.19 -13.17 19.50
CA GLY A 445 -7.65 -13.78 20.72
C GLY A 445 -8.46 -14.97 21.24
N GLY A 446 -8.99 -15.81 20.35
CA GLY A 446 -9.79 -17.00 20.68
C GLY A 446 -9.07 -18.02 21.58
N GLU A 447 -7.74 -18.02 21.62
CA GLU A 447 -6.91 -18.78 22.56
C GLU A 447 -6.90 -18.19 23.99
N GLY A 448 -7.56 -17.05 24.19
CA GLY A 448 -7.65 -16.34 25.46
C GLY A 448 -6.39 -15.56 25.81
N ARG A 449 -5.87 -14.75 24.88
CA ARG A 449 -4.87 -13.71 25.19
C ARG A 449 -5.55 -12.44 25.68
N THR A 450 -4.84 -11.68 26.52
CA THR A 450 -5.25 -10.35 26.97
C THR A 450 -4.46 -9.30 26.21
N ASP A 451 -5.07 -8.15 25.93
CA ASP A 451 -4.34 -6.99 25.38
C ASP A 451 -3.09 -6.68 26.23
N PRO A 452 -1.89 -6.67 25.63
CA PRO A 452 -0.65 -6.32 26.31
C PRO A 452 -0.56 -4.80 26.56
N ALA A 453 0.47 -4.36 27.29
CA ALA A 453 0.73 -2.93 27.42
C ALA A 453 1.12 -2.32 26.06
N ILE A 454 0.81 -1.03 25.88
CA ILE A 454 1.02 -0.25 24.66
C ILE A 454 2.42 -0.45 24.04
N ASN A 455 3.46 -0.45 24.87
CA ASN A 455 4.87 -0.59 24.50
C ASN A 455 5.39 -2.05 24.42
N GLN A 456 4.56 -3.06 24.69
CA GLN A 456 4.91 -4.47 24.51
C GLN A 456 4.54 -4.89 23.08
N THR A 457 5.34 -4.47 22.11
CA THR A 457 5.09 -4.73 20.68
C THR A 457 5.38 -6.17 20.27
N ASN A 458 6.12 -6.93 21.08
CA ASN A 458 6.37 -8.37 20.90
C ASN A 458 5.21 -9.29 21.33
N LEU A 459 4.08 -8.72 21.75
CA LEU A 459 2.88 -9.47 22.08
C LEU A 459 1.71 -8.96 21.22
N PRO A 460 0.94 -9.86 20.58
CA PRO A 460 -0.19 -9.45 19.74
C PRO A 460 -1.36 -8.90 20.56
N ILE A 461 -1.94 -7.79 20.10
CA ILE A 461 -3.21 -7.27 20.62
C ILE A 461 -4.43 -8.11 20.16
N ASN A 462 -5.62 -7.81 20.66
CA ASN A 462 -6.87 -8.29 20.05
C ASN A 462 -7.43 -7.24 19.09
N LEU A 463 -7.89 -7.67 17.91
CA LEU A 463 -8.51 -6.75 16.94
C LEU A 463 -9.98 -6.48 17.27
N SER A 464 -10.45 -5.28 16.93
CA SER A 464 -11.85 -4.89 17.12
C SER A 464 -12.77 -5.66 16.16
N GLN A 465 -13.65 -6.49 16.72
CA GLN A 465 -14.63 -7.29 15.96
C GLN A 465 -15.54 -6.41 15.08
N ASN A 466 -15.87 -5.20 15.55
CA ASN A 466 -16.69 -4.25 14.80
C ASN A 466 -15.95 -3.69 13.57
N LEU A 467 -14.68 -3.29 13.73
CA LEU A 467 -13.87 -2.79 12.61
C LEU A 467 -13.58 -3.90 11.60
N PHE A 468 -13.34 -5.13 12.07
CA PHE A 468 -13.20 -6.30 11.21
C PHE A 468 -14.50 -6.59 10.44
N SER A 469 -15.67 -6.53 11.11
CA SER A 469 -16.96 -6.71 10.42
C SER A 469 -17.21 -5.66 9.33
N ASN A 470 -16.65 -4.44 9.43
CA ASN A 470 -16.70 -3.47 8.35
C ASN A 470 -15.85 -3.91 7.15
N ALA A 471 -14.63 -4.39 7.37
CA ALA A 471 -13.78 -4.96 6.32
C ALA A 471 -14.38 -6.23 5.68
N GLU A 472 -15.06 -7.08 6.46
CA GLU A 472 -15.84 -8.20 5.91
C GLU A 472 -16.97 -7.71 5.00
N ASN A 473 -17.72 -6.69 5.43
CA ASN A 473 -18.78 -6.11 4.62
C ASN A 473 -18.24 -5.43 3.35
N LEU A 474 -17.04 -4.85 3.39
CA LEU A 474 -16.34 -4.37 2.20
C LEU A 474 -16.05 -5.52 1.22
N HIS A 475 -15.27 -6.52 1.64
CA HIS A 475 -14.87 -7.64 0.78
C HIS A 475 -16.06 -8.45 0.27
N ASN A 476 -17.09 -8.69 1.09
CA ASN A 476 -18.33 -9.32 0.65
C ASN A 476 -18.99 -8.59 -0.54
N ASN A 477 -18.82 -7.26 -0.65
CA ASN A 477 -19.34 -6.46 -1.76
C ASN A 477 -18.38 -6.32 -2.95
N ILE A 478 -17.06 -6.24 -2.72
CA ILE A 478 -16.07 -5.96 -3.78
C ILE A 478 -15.34 -7.19 -4.34
N ASP A 479 -15.21 -8.28 -3.58
CA ASP A 479 -14.57 -9.52 -4.06
C ASP A 479 -15.53 -10.27 -5.00
N ASN A 480 -16.84 -10.13 -4.77
CA ASN A 480 -17.92 -10.68 -5.61
C ASN A 480 -18.38 -9.74 -6.73
N TRP A 481 -17.75 -8.57 -6.91
CA TRP A 481 -18.16 -7.62 -7.94
C TRP A 481 -17.73 -8.09 -9.34
N VAL A 482 -18.67 -8.05 -10.28
CA VAL A 482 -18.44 -8.41 -11.69
C VAL A 482 -18.55 -7.14 -12.54
N PRO A 483 -17.54 -6.82 -13.39
CA PRO A 483 -17.56 -5.63 -14.22
C PRO A 483 -18.63 -5.73 -15.32
N PRO A 484 -19.19 -4.60 -15.79
CA PRO A 484 -19.98 -4.56 -17.03
C PRO A 484 -19.21 -5.11 -18.22
N THR A 485 -19.91 -5.71 -19.18
CA THR A 485 -19.30 -6.33 -20.38
C THR A 485 -18.60 -5.36 -21.32
N ASP A 486 -18.86 -4.05 -21.16
CA ASP A 486 -18.25 -2.95 -21.90
C ASP A 486 -17.13 -2.22 -21.11
N LEU A 487 -16.88 -2.60 -19.85
CA LEU A 487 -15.75 -2.10 -19.05
C LEU A 487 -14.53 -3.03 -19.23
N ARG A 488 -13.46 -2.50 -19.83
CA ARG A 488 -12.18 -3.22 -19.93
C ARG A 488 -11.45 -3.17 -18.58
N VAL A 489 -11.21 -4.31 -17.95
CA VAL A 489 -10.44 -4.40 -16.70
C VAL A 489 -9.04 -4.96 -16.98
N ILE A 490 -8.03 -4.31 -16.41
CA ILE A 490 -6.61 -4.63 -16.57
C ILE A 490 -5.96 -4.67 -15.18
N GLU A 491 -5.29 -5.77 -14.86
CA GLU A 491 -4.54 -5.95 -13.62
C GLU A 491 -3.03 -5.96 -13.89
N VAL A 492 -2.27 -5.32 -13.01
CA VAL A 492 -0.81 -5.30 -13.05
C VAL A 492 -0.26 -5.72 -11.68
N ALA A 493 0.38 -6.88 -11.59
CA ALA A 493 1.09 -7.33 -10.40
C ALA A 493 2.60 -7.03 -10.50
N GLY A 494 3.24 -6.65 -9.40
CA GLY A 494 4.69 -6.68 -9.32
C GLY A 494 5.20 -8.07 -8.92
N TRP A 495 6.42 -8.41 -9.33
CA TRP A 495 7.00 -9.74 -9.16
C TRP A 495 8.53 -9.69 -8.97
N GLY A 496 9.06 -10.68 -8.22
CA GLY A 496 10.50 -10.97 -8.14
C GLY A 496 11.17 -10.48 -6.86
N LEU A 497 10.44 -9.81 -5.97
CA LEU A 497 10.93 -9.34 -4.67
C LEU A 497 10.41 -10.24 -3.54
N ASP A 498 11.25 -10.51 -2.54
CA ASP A 498 10.84 -11.31 -1.39
C ASP A 498 9.78 -10.55 -0.56
N THR A 499 8.58 -11.13 -0.53
CA THR A 499 7.33 -10.54 -0.08
C THR A 499 6.74 -11.40 1.04
N ILE A 500 6.27 -10.80 2.13
CA ILE A 500 5.67 -11.53 3.26
C ILE A 500 4.36 -12.19 2.80
N ALA A 501 4.33 -13.52 2.78
CA ALA A 501 3.14 -14.31 2.46
C ALA A 501 2.47 -14.88 3.72
N SER A 502 3.22 -15.01 4.81
CA SER A 502 2.82 -15.60 6.09
C SER A 502 3.83 -15.18 7.18
N PHE A 503 3.55 -15.51 8.45
CA PHE A 503 4.47 -15.37 9.57
C PHE A 503 4.22 -16.50 10.60
N GLU A 504 5.19 -16.72 11.49
CA GLU A 504 5.21 -17.88 12.39
C GLU A 504 5.59 -17.47 13.80
N TYR A 505 4.78 -17.83 14.79
CA TYR A 505 5.13 -17.71 16.21
C TYR A 505 5.83 -18.97 16.72
N TYR A 506 6.85 -18.79 17.55
CA TYR A 506 7.59 -19.88 18.19
C TYR A 506 8.11 -19.47 19.58
N PRO A 507 8.35 -20.45 20.48
CA PRO A 507 8.80 -20.17 21.84
C PRO A 507 10.34 -20.05 21.92
N VAL A 508 10.83 -18.97 22.50
CA VAL A 508 12.27 -18.72 22.77
C VAL A 508 12.56 -18.92 24.27
N CYS A 509 13.68 -19.54 24.61
CA CYS A 509 14.05 -19.84 26.01
C CYS A 509 14.95 -18.74 26.62
N GLU A 510 14.47 -18.01 27.62
CA GLU A 510 15.19 -16.88 28.24
C GLU A 510 16.03 -17.27 29.47
N SER A 511 15.55 -18.26 30.24
CA SER A 511 16.08 -18.60 31.56
C SER A 511 15.90 -20.08 31.82
N SER A 512 16.91 -20.75 32.37
CA SER A 512 17.47 -21.87 31.61
C SER A 512 18.14 -22.97 32.44
N THR A 513 17.97 -22.99 33.77
CA THR A 513 18.33 -24.18 34.57
C THR A 513 17.63 -25.41 34.01
N SER A 514 18.38 -26.47 33.68
CA SER A 514 18.05 -27.54 32.71
C SER A 514 16.84 -28.47 32.98
N LEU A 515 15.92 -28.06 33.85
CA LEU A 515 14.60 -28.68 34.07
C LEU A 515 13.43 -27.68 34.04
N ASN A 516 13.69 -26.37 34.08
CA ASN A 516 12.71 -25.30 34.11
C ASN A 516 13.15 -24.18 33.13
N CYS A 517 12.90 -24.35 31.84
CA CYS A 517 12.97 -23.22 30.92
C CYS A 517 11.79 -22.26 31.20
N THR A 518 12.05 -20.95 31.19
CA THR A 518 11.02 -19.92 31.02
C THR A 518 11.03 -19.50 29.55
N PHE A 519 9.91 -19.74 28.86
CA PHE A 519 9.77 -19.38 27.45
C PHE A 519 8.99 -18.06 27.29
N THR A 520 9.38 -17.28 26.30
CA THR A 520 8.62 -16.14 25.78
C THR A 520 8.26 -16.34 24.31
N LEU A 521 7.38 -15.48 23.82
CA LEU A 521 6.90 -15.46 22.44
C LEU A 521 7.87 -14.64 21.58
N ASP A 522 8.27 -15.20 20.45
CA ASP A 522 8.94 -14.49 19.36
C ASP A 522 8.28 -14.92 18.03
N GLU A 523 8.52 -14.16 16.97
CA GLU A 523 7.89 -14.40 15.67
C GLU A 523 8.83 -14.11 14.48
N ARG A 524 8.58 -14.80 13.36
CA ARG A 524 9.38 -14.65 12.14
C ARG A 524 8.53 -14.59 10.87
N PRO A 525 8.91 -13.76 9.88
CA PRO A 525 8.23 -13.67 8.60
C PRO A 525 8.51 -14.92 7.73
N ARG A 526 7.59 -15.24 6.83
CA ARG A 526 7.73 -16.27 5.80
C ARG A 526 7.49 -15.64 4.42
N PHE A 527 8.51 -15.67 3.57
CA PHE A 527 8.54 -14.92 2.31
C PHE A 527 8.26 -15.79 1.08
N THR A 528 7.74 -15.16 0.02
CA THR A 528 7.70 -15.67 -1.36
C THR A 528 8.36 -14.66 -2.31
N SER A 529 9.00 -15.11 -3.39
CA SER A 529 9.46 -14.19 -4.45
C SER A 529 8.35 -13.75 -5.42
N ASN A 530 7.16 -14.34 -5.29
CA ASN A 530 5.99 -14.03 -6.12
C ASN A 530 5.21 -12.80 -5.61
N GLY A 531 5.87 -11.65 -5.59
CA GLY A 531 5.27 -10.37 -5.19
C GLY A 531 6.20 -9.17 -5.37
N ASP A 532 5.75 -8.03 -4.87
CA ASP A 532 6.33 -6.69 -5.05
C ASP A 532 6.98 -6.10 -3.78
N LYS A 533 7.27 -6.95 -2.78
CA LYS A 533 7.67 -6.65 -1.38
C LYS A 533 6.51 -6.38 -0.41
N THR A 534 5.32 -6.00 -0.89
CA THR A 534 4.15 -5.70 -0.04
C THR A 534 2.93 -6.59 -0.31
N VAL A 535 2.69 -6.95 -1.57
CA VAL A 535 1.53 -7.69 -2.09
C VAL A 535 2.02 -8.84 -2.95
N ILE A 536 1.49 -10.03 -2.69
CA ILE A 536 1.77 -11.22 -3.51
C ILE A 536 0.94 -11.18 -4.80
N ALA A 537 1.49 -11.61 -5.94
CA ALA A 537 0.78 -11.55 -7.22
C ALA A 537 -0.57 -12.30 -7.24
N PRO A 538 -0.80 -13.38 -6.46
CA PRO A 538 -2.12 -13.97 -6.29
C PRO A 538 -3.19 -13.04 -5.69
N SER A 539 -2.83 -12.00 -4.94
CA SER A 539 -3.77 -10.97 -4.45
C SER A 539 -3.97 -9.85 -5.48
N ALA A 540 -2.92 -9.49 -6.22
CA ALA A 540 -2.96 -8.45 -7.28
C ALA A 540 -3.48 -8.92 -8.65
N HIS A 541 -3.86 -10.20 -8.76
CA HIS A 541 -4.53 -10.75 -9.94
C HIS A 541 -5.84 -11.46 -9.56
N TYR A 542 -6.74 -10.79 -8.83
CA TYR A 542 -7.94 -11.45 -8.32
C TYR A 542 -9.04 -11.62 -9.38
N MET A 543 -9.42 -10.57 -10.10
CA MET A 543 -10.48 -10.64 -11.10
C MET A 543 -10.06 -11.45 -12.36
N SER A 544 -8.79 -11.42 -12.79
CA SER A 544 -8.32 -12.19 -13.96
C SER A 544 -8.33 -13.70 -13.73
N PHE A 545 -8.15 -14.16 -12.47
CA PHE A 545 -8.36 -15.56 -12.08
C PHE A 545 -9.83 -15.97 -12.15
N LEU A 546 -10.75 -15.07 -11.83
CA LEU A 546 -12.19 -15.26 -12.04
C LEU A 546 -12.60 -15.14 -13.53
N GLY A 547 -11.66 -14.80 -14.42
CA GLY A 547 -11.88 -14.64 -15.86
C GLY A 547 -12.38 -13.25 -16.28
N ASN A 548 -12.34 -12.26 -15.37
CA ASN A 548 -12.98 -10.95 -15.54
C ASN A 548 -12.02 -9.82 -15.99
N ALA A 549 -10.71 -10.07 -16.13
CA ALA A 549 -9.70 -9.05 -16.43
C ALA A 549 -8.52 -9.56 -17.26
N GLU A 550 -7.87 -8.64 -17.99
CA GLU A 550 -6.51 -8.82 -18.53
C GLU A 550 -5.48 -8.77 -17.40
N LYS A 551 -4.31 -9.40 -17.60
CA LYS A 551 -3.25 -9.47 -16.58
C LYS A 551 -1.85 -9.24 -17.15
N TYR A 552 -1.07 -8.44 -16.43
CA TYR A 552 0.31 -8.11 -16.75
C TYR A 552 1.18 -8.16 -15.48
N TRP A 553 2.47 -8.46 -15.65
CA TRP A 553 3.46 -8.50 -14.59
C TRP A 553 4.56 -7.46 -14.84
N VAL A 554 4.95 -6.75 -13.77
CA VAL A 554 6.18 -5.96 -13.69
C VAL A 554 7.23 -6.78 -12.96
N ASP A 555 8.23 -7.23 -13.71
CA ASP A 555 9.36 -8.01 -13.22
C ASP A 555 10.42 -7.05 -12.63
N PHE A 556 10.28 -6.77 -11.33
CA PHE A 556 11.21 -5.90 -10.59
C PHE A 556 12.62 -6.48 -10.55
N LYS A 557 12.75 -7.80 -10.43
CA LYS A 557 14.05 -8.50 -10.44
C LYS A 557 14.86 -8.10 -11.67
N ASN A 558 14.25 -8.17 -12.85
CA ASN A 558 14.88 -7.74 -14.10
C ASN A 558 14.98 -6.21 -14.23
N TYR A 559 13.94 -5.44 -13.89
CA TYR A 559 13.97 -3.97 -13.96
C TYR A 559 15.15 -3.40 -13.16
N ASN A 560 15.22 -3.69 -11.87
CA ASN A 560 16.22 -3.17 -10.95
C ASN A 560 17.65 -3.55 -11.37
N THR A 561 17.82 -4.76 -11.91
CA THR A 561 19.11 -5.25 -12.44
C THR A 561 19.55 -4.51 -13.70
N ILE A 562 18.61 -4.23 -14.63
CA ILE A 562 18.86 -3.56 -15.90
C ILE A 562 19.10 -2.06 -15.70
N THR A 563 18.29 -1.39 -14.88
CA THR A 563 18.38 0.05 -14.63
C THR A 563 19.41 0.43 -13.58
N ARG A 564 19.87 -0.53 -12.77
CA ARG A 564 20.67 -0.32 -11.55
C ARG A 564 19.96 0.60 -10.53
N LEU A 565 18.63 0.47 -10.47
CA LEU A 565 17.74 1.32 -9.69
C LEU A 565 16.67 0.46 -9.00
N ASN A 566 16.70 0.35 -7.67
CA ASN A 566 15.67 -0.40 -6.94
C ASN A 566 14.32 0.32 -7.00
N ARG A 567 13.29 -0.39 -7.47
CA ARG A 567 11.86 -0.09 -7.35
C ARG A 567 11.12 -1.28 -6.71
N GLU A 568 10.00 -0.99 -6.09
CA GLU A 568 9.16 -1.92 -5.33
C GLU A 568 7.68 -1.50 -5.37
N HIS A 569 6.80 -2.10 -4.56
CA HIS A 569 5.38 -1.75 -4.45
C HIS A 569 5.08 -0.24 -4.46
N LYS A 570 5.72 0.53 -3.57
CA LYS A 570 5.35 1.94 -3.33
C LYS A 570 5.57 2.85 -4.54
N ASP A 571 6.53 2.51 -5.40
CA ASP A 571 6.98 3.28 -6.54
C ASP A 571 6.95 2.47 -7.85
N ILE A 572 6.06 1.47 -7.94
CA ILE A 572 5.80 0.71 -9.18
C ILE A 572 5.40 1.60 -10.35
N LEU A 573 4.73 2.72 -10.07
CA LEU A 573 4.36 3.74 -11.06
C LEU A 573 5.53 4.66 -11.47
N GLU A 574 6.75 4.42 -10.96
CA GLU A 574 8.00 4.97 -11.50
C GLU A 574 8.72 4.02 -12.48
N VAL A 575 8.13 2.85 -12.77
CA VAL A 575 8.64 1.92 -13.80
C VAL A 575 8.22 2.40 -15.19
N ASP A 576 9.20 2.79 -16.01
CA ASP A 576 8.99 3.38 -17.35
C ASP A 576 8.17 2.46 -18.29
N ARG A 577 8.35 1.13 -18.21
CA ARG A 577 7.55 0.15 -18.96
C ARG A 577 6.07 0.13 -18.56
N LEU A 578 5.76 0.32 -17.29
CA LEU A 578 4.38 0.41 -16.83
C LEU A 578 3.73 1.74 -17.26
N ASN A 579 4.47 2.85 -17.17
CA ASN A 579 3.97 4.12 -17.68
C ASN A 579 3.77 4.11 -19.20
N ASN A 580 4.60 3.38 -19.96
CA ASN A 580 4.36 3.11 -21.38
C ASN A 580 3.11 2.24 -21.61
N LEU A 581 2.90 1.17 -20.83
CA LEU A 581 1.67 0.36 -20.90
C LEU A 581 0.41 1.23 -20.69
N VAL A 582 0.39 2.02 -19.62
CA VAL A 582 -0.72 2.93 -19.28
C VAL A 582 -0.96 3.93 -20.41
N LYS A 583 0.10 4.55 -20.93
CA LYS A 583 0.04 5.51 -22.04
C LYS A 583 -0.53 4.89 -23.32
N SER A 584 -0.06 3.69 -23.69
CA SER A 584 -0.56 3.00 -24.89
C SER A 584 -1.99 2.48 -24.72
N ILE A 585 -2.42 2.10 -23.51
CA ILE A 585 -3.84 1.81 -23.21
C ILE A 585 -4.71 3.05 -23.44
N ILE A 586 -4.30 4.23 -22.91
CA ILE A 586 -5.04 5.48 -23.06
C ILE A 586 -5.12 5.91 -24.53
N ASN A 587 -4.00 5.86 -25.26
CA ASN A 587 -3.91 6.26 -26.66
C ASN A 587 -4.47 5.22 -27.66
N GLY A 588 -4.93 4.04 -27.20
CA GLY A 588 -5.37 2.96 -28.09
C GLY A 588 -4.24 2.39 -28.98
N GLU A 589 -2.99 2.45 -28.52
CA GLU A 589 -1.80 1.98 -29.21
C GLU A 589 -1.54 0.48 -28.96
N GLU A 590 -0.62 -0.12 -29.73
CA GLU A 590 -0.18 -1.51 -29.52
C GLU A 590 0.65 -1.64 -28.23
N ILE A 591 0.29 -2.60 -27.38
CA ILE A 591 0.98 -2.86 -26.11
C ILE A 591 2.30 -3.61 -26.39
N VAL A 592 3.43 -2.95 -26.13
CA VAL A 592 4.77 -3.53 -26.26
C VAL A 592 5.16 -4.27 -24.97
N LEU A 593 5.41 -5.57 -25.08
CA LEU A 593 5.91 -6.42 -23.99
C LEU A 593 7.42 -6.69 -24.14
N ASP A 594 8.12 -6.87 -23.03
CA ASP A 594 9.57 -7.15 -23.01
C ASP A 594 9.99 -8.05 -21.82
N THR A 595 11.24 -7.90 -21.36
CA THR A 595 11.79 -8.67 -20.22
C THR A 595 11.37 -8.14 -18.85
N ILE A 596 10.81 -6.92 -18.79
CA ILE A 596 10.32 -6.25 -17.59
C ILE A 596 8.79 -6.33 -17.55
N LEU A 597 8.11 -6.00 -18.65
CA LEU A 597 6.65 -6.04 -18.74
C LEU A 597 6.18 -7.28 -19.52
N LYS A 598 5.46 -8.17 -18.84
CA LYS A 598 5.02 -9.47 -19.40
C LYS A 598 3.51 -9.65 -19.26
N ASN A 599 2.89 -10.45 -20.13
CA ASN A 599 1.51 -10.94 -19.97
C ASN A 599 1.45 -12.42 -19.53
N THR A 600 2.58 -12.94 -19.07
CA THR A 600 2.76 -14.27 -18.45
C THR A 600 3.57 -14.11 -17.18
N GLU A 601 3.26 -14.90 -16.15
CA GLU A 601 3.98 -14.93 -14.89
C GLU A 601 5.49 -15.17 -15.13
N PRO A 602 6.39 -14.34 -14.57
CA PRO A 602 7.82 -14.56 -14.73
C PRO A 602 8.26 -15.84 -13.99
N ILE A 603 9.34 -16.43 -14.49
CA ILE A 603 9.96 -17.62 -13.91
C ILE A 603 11.15 -17.16 -13.07
N ASP A 604 11.24 -17.59 -11.81
CA ASP A 604 12.47 -17.38 -11.03
C ASP A 604 13.51 -18.42 -11.42
N ASP A 605 14.75 -17.97 -11.58
CA ASP A 605 15.89 -18.71 -12.10
C ASP A 605 17.17 -18.50 -11.27
N SER A 606 17.08 -17.71 -10.20
CA SER A 606 18.20 -17.44 -9.26
C SER A 606 17.97 -18.12 -7.92
N ASN A 607 19.07 -18.53 -7.27
CA ASN A 607 19.02 -18.84 -5.85
C ASN A 607 18.93 -17.53 -5.05
N ARG A 608 18.21 -17.57 -3.92
CA ARG A 608 18.10 -16.44 -2.98
C ARG A 608 18.72 -16.83 -1.65
N LEU A 609 19.27 -15.84 -0.96
CA LEU A 609 19.66 -15.96 0.44
C LEU A 609 18.69 -15.14 1.28
N ARG A 610 18.06 -15.80 2.26
CA ARG A 610 17.30 -15.15 3.32
C ARG A 610 18.03 -15.34 4.62
N LEU A 611 18.55 -14.24 5.13
CA LEU A 611 19.42 -14.18 6.29
C LEU A 611 18.58 -13.74 7.47
N SER A 612 18.75 -14.38 8.61
CA SER A 612 18.16 -13.95 9.89
C SER A 612 19.22 -13.90 10.98
N ILE A 613 19.07 -12.96 11.91
CA ILE A 613 19.87 -12.95 13.13
C ILE A 613 19.10 -12.35 14.30
N HIS A 614 19.29 -12.93 15.49
CA HIS A 614 18.73 -12.43 16.74
C HIS A 614 19.74 -11.53 17.47
N SER A 615 19.24 -10.54 18.22
CA SER A 615 20.04 -9.62 19.04
C SER A 615 20.96 -10.35 20.05
N PRO A 616 22.10 -9.75 20.50
CA PRO A 616 22.51 -8.35 20.36
C PRO A 616 23.65 -8.14 19.33
N VAL A 617 23.28 -8.16 18.05
CA VAL A 617 24.16 -7.94 16.89
C VAL A 617 23.44 -7.16 15.80
N THR A 618 24.20 -6.43 14.97
CA THR A 618 23.75 -5.88 13.68
C THR A 618 23.69 -6.97 12.60
N LEU A 619 23.11 -6.64 11.44
CA LEU A 619 23.06 -7.48 10.26
C LEU A 619 23.27 -6.59 9.03
N ASP A 620 24.47 -6.65 8.44
CA ASP A 620 24.89 -5.71 7.39
C ASP A 620 25.47 -6.49 6.20
N ALA A 621 24.71 -6.60 5.10
CA ALA A 621 25.12 -7.30 3.89
C ALA A 621 25.85 -6.36 2.91
N TYR A 622 26.82 -6.90 2.16
CA TYR A 622 27.60 -6.17 1.15
C TYR A 622 27.74 -6.98 -0.14
N ASP A 623 27.63 -6.32 -1.28
CA ASP A 623 27.95 -6.88 -2.60
C ASP A 623 29.42 -6.67 -3.01
N VAL A 624 29.77 -7.15 -4.21
CA VAL A 624 31.15 -7.08 -4.75
C VAL A 624 31.58 -5.68 -5.20
N ASP A 625 30.63 -4.79 -5.50
CA ASP A 625 30.87 -3.39 -5.84
C ASP A 625 30.97 -2.51 -4.58
N GLY A 626 30.57 -3.06 -3.42
CA GLY A 626 30.58 -2.40 -2.11
C GLY A 626 29.27 -1.73 -1.73
N ASN A 627 28.18 -1.97 -2.48
CA ASN A 627 26.84 -1.56 -2.07
C ASN A 627 26.41 -2.35 -0.83
N HIS A 628 25.59 -1.72 0.00
CA HIS A 628 25.25 -2.19 1.33
C HIS A 628 23.74 -2.29 1.55
N THR A 629 23.32 -3.29 2.32
CA THR A 629 21.94 -3.45 2.80
C THR A 629 21.98 -3.78 4.29
N GLY A 630 21.28 -3.01 5.12
CA GLY A 630 21.39 -3.08 6.58
C GLY A 630 20.78 -1.85 7.27
N LYS A 631 21.01 -1.71 8.59
CA LYS A 631 20.48 -0.59 9.39
C LYS A 631 21.61 0.29 9.91
N ILE A 632 21.70 1.50 9.36
CA ILE A 632 22.77 2.44 9.67
C ILE A 632 22.33 3.38 10.80
N CYS A 633 23.17 3.51 11.82
CA CYS A 633 23.02 4.45 12.93
C CYS A 633 24.29 5.33 13.00
N PRO A 634 24.31 6.53 12.37
CA PRO A 634 25.50 7.38 12.33
C PRO A 634 25.88 7.92 13.71
N LEU A 635 27.18 7.93 14.05
CA LEU A 635 27.69 8.36 15.36
C LEU A 635 27.53 9.87 15.64
N ASP A 636 27.27 10.67 14.60
CA ASP A 636 27.07 12.11 14.62
C ASP A 636 25.59 12.52 14.51
N ASN A 637 24.67 11.56 14.53
CA ASN A 637 23.23 11.76 14.37
C ASN A 637 22.45 11.02 15.49
N GLU A 638 21.24 11.47 15.80
CA GLU A 638 20.42 10.89 16.88
C GLU A 638 19.40 9.84 16.38
N PHE A 639 19.32 9.58 15.07
CA PHE A 639 18.42 8.59 14.46
C PHE A 639 19.15 7.57 13.57
N CYS A 640 18.54 6.39 13.43
CA CYS A 640 18.96 5.34 12.50
C CYS A 640 18.10 5.32 11.24
N TYR A 641 18.54 4.66 10.18
CA TYR A 641 17.76 4.43 8.96
C TYR A 641 18.08 3.06 8.34
N THR A 642 17.18 2.58 7.50
CA THR A 642 17.39 1.36 6.70
C THR A 642 17.99 1.74 5.36
N GLU A 643 18.99 0.99 4.92
CA GLU A 643 19.61 1.11 3.60
C GLU A 643 19.46 -0.21 2.82
N GLU A 644 19.16 -0.12 1.53
CA GLU A 644 18.90 -1.27 0.64
C GLU A 644 19.54 -1.03 -0.74
N ASN A 645 20.85 -0.72 -0.74
CA ASN A 645 21.58 -0.35 -1.97
C ASN A 645 22.00 -1.57 -2.80
N ILE A 646 21.99 -2.79 -2.25
CA ILE A 646 22.15 -4.01 -3.05
C ILE A 646 20.87 -4.23 -3.88
N LEU A 647 21.01 -4.48 -5.18
CA LEU A 647 19.87 -4.56 -6.09
C LEU A 647 18.94 -5.72 -5.74
N ASN A 648 17.63 -5.52 -5.76
CA ASN A 648 16.61 -6.51 -5.36
C ASN A 648 16.71 -7.04 -3.92
N SER A 649 17.55 -6.44 -3.07
CA SER A 649 17.63 -6.81 -1.66
C SER A 649 16.53 -6.16 -0.82
N SER A 650 16.30 -6.68 0.39
CA SER A 650 15.49 -6.02 1.40
C SER A 650 16.03 -6.22 2.81
N TYR A 651 15.76 -5.27 3.71
CA TYR A 651 16.03 -5.36 5.16
C TYR A 651 14.74 -5.21 5.97
N LEU A 652 14.59 -5.99 7.04
CA LEU A 652 13.39 -6.00 7.90
C LEU A 652 13.76 -6.28 9.38
N GLU A 653 13.07 -5.63 10.31
CA GLU A 653 13.03 -6.00 11.73
C GLU A 653 11.63 -6.55 12.08
N PHE A 654 11.59 -7.73 12.71
CA PHE A 654 10.36 -8.49 12.98
C PHE A 654 10.59 -9.44 14.16
N GLY A 655 9.80 -9.30 15.23
CA GLY A 655 10.12 -9.94 16.51
C GLY A 655 11.46 -9.41 17.07
N GLU A 656 12.24 -10.27 17.73
CA GLU A 656 13.65 -9.99 18.09
C GLU A 656 14.63 -10.18 16.90
N GLY A 657 14.13 -10.59 15.74
CA GLY A 657 14.90 -10.91 14.55
C GLY A 657 15.14 -9.71 13.62
N LYS A 658 16.33 -9.68 13.01
CA LYS A 658 16.69 -8.83 11.87
C LYS A 658 16.87 -9.74 10.66
N TYR A 659 16.38 -9.30 9.50
CA TYR A 659 16.33 -10.12 8.29
C TYR A 659 16.89 -9.34 7.09
N ILE A 660 17.64 -10.04 6.24
CA ILE A 660 18.02 -9.54 4.91
C ILE A 660 17.66 -10.59 3.86
N ASN A 661 17.00 -10.19 2.79
CA ASN A 661 16.83 -11.01 1.59
C ASN A 661 17.69 -10.43 0.45
N LEU A 662 18.36 -11.29 -0.33
CA LEU A 662 19.12 -10.91 -1.54
C LEU A 662 19.31 -12.11 -2.49
N LEU A 663 19.76 -11.88 -3.73
CA LEU A 663 20.16 -12.99 -4.61
C LEU A 663 21.52 -13.57 -4.15
N GLU A 664 21.72 -14.87 -4.27
CA GLU A 664 22.95 -15.54 -3.80
C GLU A 664 24.21 -15.01 -4.49
N ASP A 665 24.14 -14.71 -5.79
CA ASP A 665 25.26 -14.26 -6.61
C ASP A 665 25.65 -12.79 -6.38
N GLN A 666 24.81 -12.03 -5.68
CA GLN A 666 25.11 -10.67 -5.24
C GLN A 666 25.88 -10.63 -3.91
N MET A 667 25.76 -11.67 -3.07
CA MET A 667 26.37 -11.70 -1.74
C MET A 667 27.90 -11.81 -1.85
N SER A 668 28.62 -10.72 -1.54
CA SER A 668 30.06 -10.79 -1.32
C SER A 668 30.36 -11.22 0.12
N LYS A 669 29.68 -10.57 1.08
CA LYS A 669 29.78 -10.88 2.51
C LYS A 669 28.66 -10.29 3.34
N VAL A 670 28.55 -10.77 4.57
CA VAL A 670 27.74 -10.18 5.64
C VAL A 670 28.67 -9.85 6.81
N LYS A 671 28.46 -8.69 7.44
CA LYS A 671 29.11 -8.29 8.68
C LYS A 671 28.11 -8.27 9.81
N LEU A 672 28.59 -8.64 11.00
CA LEU A 672 27.86 -8.59 12.25
C LEU A 672 28.73 -7.85 13.27
N GLN A 673 28.21 -6.76 13.83
CA GLN A 673 28.84 -6.03 14.95
C GLN A 673 28.04 -6.32 16.22
N GLY A 674 28.72 -6.76 17.29
CA GLY A 674 28.11 -6.91 18.61
C GLY A 674 27.65 -5.58 19.18
N THR A 675 26.40 -5.50 19.65
CA THR A 675 25.78 -4.29 20.22
C THR A 675 25.64 -4.34 21.74
N ASP A 676 25.67 -5.53 22.34
CA ASP A 676 25.76 -5.76 23.79
C ASP A 676 26.46 -7.10 24.09
N VAL A 677 26.48 -7.52 25.36
CA VAL A 677 26.91 -8.85 25.81
C VAL A 677 25.78 -9.87 25.65
N GLY A 678 26.07 -11.02 25.05
CA GLY A 678 25.13 -12.13 24.98
C GLY A 678 25.59 -13.26 24.07
N THR A 679 24.64 -13.83 23.35
CA THR A 679 24.88 -14.76 22.23
C THR A 679 23.97 -14.41 21.07
N PHE A 680 24.43 -14.58 19.84
CA PHE A 680 23.58 -14.52 18.65
C PHE A 680 23.41 -15.91 18.03
N THR A 681 22.28 -16.10 17.35
CA THR A 681 22.11 -17.17 16.36
C THR A 681 21.87 -16.52 15.02
N TYR A 682 22.71 -16.84 14.03
CA TYR A 682 22.55 -16.46 12.62
C TYR A 682 22.05 -17.67 11.83
N GLU A 683 21.06 -17.47 10.97
CA GLU A 683 20.66 -18.46 9.98
C GLU A 683 20.74 -17.87 8.55
N SER A 684 21.05 -18.75 7.61
CA SER A 684 21.05 -18.46 6.17
C SER A 684 20.22 -19.52 5.47
N GLU A 685 18.95 -19.21 5.17
CA GLU A 685 18.13 -20.01 4.27
C GLU A 685 18.56 -19.71 2.81
N LYS A 686 19.13 -20.72 2.14
CA LYS A 686 19.30 -20.71 0.70
C LYS A 686 18.05 -21.28 0.05
N VAL A 687 17.31 -20.45 -0.69
CA VAL A 687 16.11 -20.83 -1.46
C VAL A 687 16.50 -21.05 -2.92
N PHE A 688 15.97 -22.10 -3.53
CA PHE A 688 16.19 -22.46 -4.93
C PHE A 688 15.02 -22.01 -5.83
N PRO A 689 15.22 -21.89 -7.15
CA PRO A 689 14.18 -21.57 -8.14
C PRO A 689 12.90 -22.41 -8.09
N ASP A 690 12.94 -23.63 -7.56
CA ASP A 690 11.77 -24.51 -7.41
C ASP A 690 11.00 -24.30 -6.08
N GLY A 691 11.41 -23.32 -5.27
CA GLY A 691 10.82 -23.03 -3.96
C GLY A 691 11.30 -23.93 -2.83
N THR A 692 12.19 -24.91 -3.08
CA THR A 692 12.86 -25.66 -2.01
C THR A 692 13.91 -24.80 -1.31
N SER A 693 14.31 -25.15 -0.09
CA SER A 693 15.36 -24.44 0.63
C SER A 693 16.26 -25.34 1.49
N ASN A 694 17.45 -24.85 1.82
CA ASN A 694 18.39 -25.44 2.78
C ASN A 694 18.84 -24.34 3.75
N ILE A 695 18.80 -24.63 5.06
CA ILE A 695 19.22 -23.69 6.11
C ILE A 695 20.64 -24.03 6.59
N SER A 696 21.47 -23.00 6.78
CA SER A 696 22.77 -23.09 7.45
C SER A 696 22.83 -22.12 8.63
N SER A 697 23.01 -22.65 9.85
CA SER A 697 22.94 -21.87 11.09
C SER A 697 24.28 -21.84 11.83
N PHE A 698 24.50 -20.78 12.62
CA PHE A 698 25.56 -20.68 13.62
C PHE A 698 24.88 -20.33 14.96
N VAL A 699 24.70 -21.34 15.81
CA VAL A 699 23.82 -21.25 16.99
C VAL A 699 24.56 -20.80 18.25
N ASP A 700 23.97 -19.86 18.99
CA ASP A 700 24.40 -19.37 20.31
C ASP A 700 25.88 -18.96 20.39
N ILE A 701 26.38 -18.26 19.36
CA ILE A 701 27.76 -17.76 19.30
C ILE A 701 27.93 -16.59 20.29
N PRO A 702 28.90 -16.63 21.22
CA PRO A 702 29.15 -15.52 22.15
C PRO A 702 29.47 -14.20 21.46
N VAL A 703 28.95 -13.12 22.03
CA VAL A 703 29.19 -11.75 21.55
C VAL A 703 29.36 -10.75 22.69
N THR A 704 30.15 -9.72 22.42
CA THR A 704 30.32 -8.51 23.23
C THR A 704 30.33 -7.30 22.31
N THR A 705 30.27 -6.08 22.86
CA THR A 705 30.39 -4.82 22.10
C THR A 705 31.71 -4.63 21.33
N GLN A 706 32.72 -5.47 21.54
CA GLN A 706 33.98 -5.48 20.79
C GLN A 706 33.99 -6.49 19.64
N THR A 707 33.12 -7.50 19.71
CA THR A 707 33.13 -8.66 18.84
C THR A 707 32.61 -8.32 17.45
N GLN A 708 33.35 -8.72 16.43
CA GLN A 708 33.03 -8.54 15.01
C GLN A 708 33.05 -9.91 14.32
N ALA A 709 32.09 -10.15 13.43
CA ALA A 709 32.10 -11.31 12.56
C ALA A 709 31.90 -10.92 11.09
N GLU A 710 32.58 -11.64 10.20
CA GLU A 710 32.41 -11.55 8.75
C GLU A 710 32.07 -12.94 8.19
N ILE A 711 30.94 -13.04 7.49
CA ILE A 711 30.43 -14.28 6.89
C ILE A 711 30.57 -14.19 5.37
N THR A 712 31.16 -15.22 4.78
CA THR A 712 31.39 -15.34 3.32
C THR A 712 31.01 -16.73 2.83
N LEU A 713 30.61 -16.87 1.57
CA LEU A 713 30.40 -18.19 0.95
C LEU A 713 31.75 -18.84 0.61
N ASN A 714 31.98 -20.06 1.11
CA ASN A 714 33.20 -20.79 0.85
C ASN A 714 33.23 -21.31 -0.60
N SER A 715 34.16 -20.82 -1.42
CA SER A 715 34.24 -21.13 -2.86
C SER A 715 34.51 -22.61 -3.21
N GLY A 716 34.84 -23.45 -2.22
CA GLY A 716 35.04 -24.89 -2.41
C GLY A 716 33.83 -25.76 -2.04
N THR A 717 32.90 -25.25 -1.23
CA THR A 717 31.73 -26.02 -0.74
C THR A 717 30.38 -25.36 -1.00
N GLY A 718 30.34 -24.05 -1.31
CA GLY A 718 29.11 -23.27 -1.42
C GLY A 718 28.40 -23.01 -0.09
N LEU A 719 29.01 -23.34 1.05
CA LEU A 719 28.44 -23.13 2.38
C LEU A 719 28.98 -21.83 3.01
N PRO A 720 28.20 -21.12 3.83
CA PRO A 720 28.69 -19.95 4.55
C PRO A 720 29.77 -20.34 5.57
N GLN A 721 30.74 -19.46 5.77
CA GLN A 721 31.86 -19.60 6.71
C GLN A 721 31.99 -18.29 7.49
N LEU A 722 32.04 -18.38 8.82
CA LEU A 722 32.04 -17.24 9.74
C LEU A 722 33.44 -17.03 10.31
N ALA A 723 34.08 -15.92 9.96
CA ALA A 723 35.31 -15.43 10.58
C ALA A 723 34.94 -14.55 11.77
N LEU A 724 35.40 -14.90 12.98
CA LEU A 724 35.09 -14.22 14.24
C LEU A 724 36.36 -13.57 14.82
N ASP A 725 36.32 -12.26 15.03
CA ASP A 725 37.21 -11.51 15.92
C ASP A 725 36.46 -11.29 17.24
N VAL A 726 36.92 -11.92 18.32
CA VAL A 726 36.26 -11.85 19.64
C VAL A 726 36.62 -10.55 20.36
N THR A 727 37.74 -9.91 19.99
CA THR A 727 38.42 -8.87 20.76
C THR A 727 38.34 -7.46 20.15
N GLY A 728 37.97 -7.36 18.88
CA GLY A 728 37.88 -6.12 18.12
C GLY A 728 39.23 -5.55 17.69
N ASP A 729 40.29 -6.35 17.63
CA ASP A 729 41.63 -5.91 17.21
C ASP A 729 41.88 -6.00 15.69
N GLY A 730 40.93 -6.56 14.94
CA GLY A 730 40.98 -6.75 13.50
C GLY A 730 41.60 -8.08 13.06
N ILE A 731 41.89 -9.00 13.98
CA ILE A 731 42.43 -10.34 13.70
C ILE A 731 41.35 -11.39 13.95
N THR A 732 41.15 -12.30 12.99
CA THR A 732 40.26 -13.44 13.16
C THR A 732 40.81 -14.44 14.17
N ASP A 733 40.17 -14.57 15.32
CA ASP A 733 40.45 -15.60 16.34
C ASP A 733 39.97 -16.99 15.90
N PHE A 734 38.76 -17.05 15.32
CA PHE A 734 38.10 -18.31 14.95
C PHE A 734 37.53 -18.27 13.55
N THR A 735 37.54 -19.42 12.87
CA THR A 735 36.83 -19.62 11.60
C THR A 735 35.89 -20.81 11.76
N LEU A 736 34.59 -20.53 11.77
CA LEU A 736 33.54 -21.50 12.06
C LEU A 736 32.89 -22.00 10.76
N THR A 737 32.46 -23.25 10.77
CA THR A 737 31.53 -23.84 9.79
C THR A 737 30.13 -23.93 10.39
N PRO A 738 29.06 -23.97 9.58
CA PRO A 738 27.69 -24.04 10.09
C PRO A 738 27.46 -25.29 10.93
N ASN A 739 26.67 -25.15 11.99
CA ASN A 739 26.18 -26.24 12.81
C ASN A 739 24.78 -25.88 13.34
N ALA A 740 23.82 -26.78 13.15
CA ALA A 740 22.46 -26.62 13.69
C ALA A 740 22.38 -26.92 15.19
N ASP A 741 23.34 -27.69 15.72
CA ASP A 741 23.46 -28.00 17.14
C ASP A 741 24.42 -27.03 17.86
N PHE A 742 24.22 -26.83 19.17
CA PHE A 742 25.18 -26.11 20.01
C PHE A 742 26.50 -26.87 20.15
N ASP A 743 27.64 -26.20 19.89
CA ASP A 743 28.97 -26.76 20.18
C ASP A 743 29.54 -26.20 21.51
N PRO A 744 29.42 -26.93 22.64
CA PRO A 744 29.94 -26.48 23.93
C PRO A 744 31.49 -26.48 23.99
N ILE A 745 32.19 -27.08 23.04
CA ILE A 745 33.66 -27.05 22.94
C ILE A 745 34.12 -25.79 22.20
N THR A 746 33.46 -25.41 21.11
CA THR A 746 33.73 -24.14 20.41
C THR A 746 33.30 -22.95 21.25
N TYR A 747 32.13 -22.99 21.88
CA TYR A 747 31.66 -21.98 22.83
C TYR A 747 32.68 -21.69 23.93
N LEU A 748 33.24 -22.75 24.54
CA LEU A 748 34.26 -22.65 25.57
C LEU A 748 35.63 -22.18 25.05
N GLN A 749 35.93 -22.34 23.77
CA GLN A 749 37.14 -21.76 23.18
C GLN A 749 36.97 -20.26 22.95
N ILE A 750 35.83 -19.82 22.44
CA ILE A 750 35.47 -18.40 22.32
C ILE A 750 35.52 -17.73 23.70
N MET A 751 34.93 -18.36 24.73
CA MET A 751 35.01 -17.89 26.12
C MET A 751 36.45 -17.67 26.62
N LYS A 752 37.44 -18.42 26.12
CA LYS A 752 38.85 -18.20 26.48
C LYS A 752 39.43 -16.97 25.81
N ALA A 753 39.15 -16.74 24.51
CA ALA A 753 39.55 -15.50 23.83
C ALA A 753 38.94 -14.27 24.53
N THR A 754 37.66 -14.35 24.93
CA THR A 754 36.99 -13.31 25.74
C THR A 754 37.65 -13.10 27.11
N ILE A 755 38.31 -14.11 27.69
CA ILE A 755 39.04 -13.99 28.98
C ILE A 755 40.45 -13.43 28.78
N ASP A 756 41.11 -13.77 27.68
CA ASP A 756 42.45 -13.30 27.32
C ASP A 756 42.46 -11.79 26.98
N SER A 757 41.34 -11.21 26.51
CA SER A 757 41.20 -9.77 26.20
C SER A 757 40.92 -8.86 27.41
N LEU A 758 40.43 -9.38 28.54
CA LEU A 758 40.10 -8.59 29.73
C LEU A 758 41.33 -7.95 30.39
N ASP A 759 41.19 -6.81 31.09
CA ASP A 759 42.25 -6.22 31.95
C ASP A 759 42.46 -7.07 33.22
N LEU A 760 43.10 -8.22 33.02
CA LEU A 760 43.46 -9.19 34.03
C LEU A 760 44.98 -9.35 34.08
N ASN A 761 45.50 -9.61 35.27
CA ASN A 761 46.88 -10.09 35.38
C ASN A 761 46.97 -11.53 34.84
N LYS A 762 48.08 -11.88 34.20
CA LYS A 762 48.33 -13.20 33.59
C LYS A 762 48.18 -14.40 34.56
N GLY A 763 48.21 -14.16 35.88
CA GLY A 763 47.94 -15.18 36.89
C GLY A 763 46.44 -15.48 37.09
N GLN A 764 45.55 -14.52 36.81
CA GLN A 764 44.10 -14.72 36.83
C GLN A 764 43.60 -15.37 35.54
N ILE A 765 44.03 -14.90 34.37
CA ILE A 765 43.74 -15.49 33.04
C ILE A 765 44.04 -16.99 33.07
N LYS A 766 45.30 -17.37 33.35
CA LYS A 766 45.76 -18.75 33.50
C LYS A 766 45.04 -19.59 34.56
N ALA A 767 44.35 -18.96 35.52
CA ALA A 767 43.54 -19.65 36.52
C ALA A 767 42.07 -19.85 36.07
N PHE A 768 41.60 -19.12 35.06
CA PHE A 768 40.32 -19.28 34.40
C PHE A 768 40.42 -20.22 33.20
N ASP A 769 41.46 -20.11 32.36
CA ASP A 769 41.73 -21.05 31.26
C ASP A 769 41.79 -22.48 31.80
N LYS A 770 42.49 -22.68 32.93
CA LYS A 770 42.61 -23.99 33.60
C LYS A 770 41.28 -24.54 34.10
N ARG A 771 40.27 -23.70 34.33
CA ARG A 771 38.89 -24.13 34.62
C ARG A 771 38.19 -24.59 33.35
N ILE A 772 38.27 -23.78 32.28
CA ILE A 772 37.65 -24.06 30.98
C ILE A 772 38.26 -25.29 30.31
N ASP A 773 39.59 -25.38 30.22
CA ASP A 773 40.34 -26.60 29.89
C ASP A 773 39.83 -27.79 30.68
N GLY A 774 39.49 -27.58 31.96
CA GLY A 774 38.91 -28.59 32.83
C GLY A 774 37.53 -29.05 32.37
N ILE A 775 36.67 -28.14 31.92
CA ILE A 775 35.32 -28.42 31.39
C ILE A 775 35.43 -29.12 30.03
N ILE A 776 36.18 -28.55 29.07
CA ILE A 776 36.46 -29.13 27.75
C ILE A 776 36.97 -30.58 27.87
N LYS A 777 37.95 -30.84 28.76
CA LYS A 777 38.52 -32.18 29.01
C LYS A 777 37.58 -33.16 29.75
N ALA A 778 36.35 -32.75 30.07
CA ALA A 778 35.25 -33.65 30.46
C ALA A 778 34.26 -33.90 29.30
N ILE A 779 33.88 -32.86 28.54
CA ILE A 779 33.05 -32.99 27.34
C ILE A 779 33.71 -33.97 26.35
N GLN A 780 34.98 -33.73 26.01
CA GLN A 780 35.83 -34.60 25.17
C GLN A 780 36.06 -36.03 25.69
N LYS A 781 35.45 -36.40 26.83
CA LYS A 781 35.51 -37.75 27.41
C LYS A 781 34.13 -38.34 27.69
N GLY A 782 33.06 -37.74 27.16
CA GLY A 782 31.68 -38.16 27.37
C GLY A 782 31.27 -38.10 28.85
N LYS A 783 31.64 -37.03 29.57
CA LYS A 783 31.38 -36.88 31.03
C LYS A 783 30.69 -35.55 31.31
N ILE A 784 29.47 -35.41 30.82
CA ILE A 784 28.69 -34.16 30.80
C ILE A 784 28.38 -33.65 32.22
N ASP A 785 27.90 -34.51 33.12
CA ASP A 785 27.70 -34.19 34.55
C ASP A 785 29.01 -33.81 35.28
N LYS A 786 30.17 -34.17 34.72
CA LYS A 786 31.50 -33.73 35.20
C LYS A 786 32.03 -32.46 34.49
N ALA A 787 31.41 -32.05 33.39
CA ALA A 787 31.60 -30.76 32.75
C ALA A 787 30.73 -29.70 33.45
N GLU A 788 29.41 -29.96 33.59
CA GLU A 788 28.46 -29.16 34.38
C GLU A 788 29.01 -28.84 35.78
N LEU A 789 29.36 -29.87 36.56
CA LEU A 789 29.86 -29.74 37.93
C LEU A 789 31.17 -28.92 38.04
N LYS A 790 31.85 -28.63 36.92
CA LYS A 790 32.99 -27.71 36.86
C LYS A 790 32.58 -26.30 36.44
N ALA A 791 31.68 -26.16 35.45
CA ALA A 791 31.08 -24.89 35.06
C ALA A 791 30.34 -24.24 36.25
N GLU A 792 29.50 -25.01 36.95
CA GLU A 792 28.85 -24.64 38.21
C GLU A 792 29.84 -24.20 39.30
N LYS A 793 31.02 -24.83 39.40
CA LYS A 793 32.09 -24.43 40.34
C LYS A 793 32.91 -23.22 39.88
N PHE A 794 32.70 -22.73 38.65
CA PHE A 794 33.23 -21.48 38.14
C PHE A 794 32.19 -20.36 38.29
N LYS A 795 30.93 -20.61 37.91
CA LYS A 795 29.75 -19.79 38.22
C LYS A 795 29.67 -19.40 39.71
N LYS A 796 29.70 -20.39 40.61
CA LYS A 796 29.74 -20.18 42.08
C LYS A 796 31.04 -19.54 42.63
N PHE A 797 32.01 -19.23 41.77
CA PHE A 797 33.16 -18.38 42.10
C PHE A 797 32.95 -16.93 41.61
N LEU A 798 32.28 -16.72 40.48
CA LEU A 798 31.91 -15.39 39.94
C LEU A 798 30.78 -14.74 40.74
N GLU A 799 29.73 -15.48 41.11
CA GLU A 799 28.68 -15.04 42.05
C GLU A 799 29.31 -14.46 43.34
N LYS A 800 30.33 -15.15 43.89
CA LYS A 800 31.09 -14.75 45.10
C LYS A 800 32.10 -13.63 44.87
N LYS A 801 32.19 -13.10 43.64
CA LYS A 801 32.86 -11.84 43.29
C LYS A 801 31.85 -10.71 43.19
N LEU A 802 30.75 -10.92 42.44
CA LEU A 802 29.67 -9.97 42.24
C LEU A 802 29.02 -9.54 43.57
N ALA A 803 28.77 -10.50 44.47
CA ALA A 803 28.20 -10.29 45.80
C ALA A 803 29.10 -9.55 46.80
N LYS A 804 30.19 -8.90 46.36
CA LYS A 804 31.08 -8.10 47.21
C LYS A 804 30.92 -6.62 46.91
N SER A 805 30.95 -5.81 47.97
CA SER A 805 30.99 -4.36 47.87
C SER A 805 32.22 -3.92 47.08
N ASP A 806 32.05 -2.92 46.21
CA ASP A 806 33.12 -2.45 45.35
C ASP A 806 34.29 -1.85 46.15
N PRO A 807 35.53 -2.05 45.70
CA PRO A 807 36.68 -1.46 46.36
C PRO A 807 36.59 0.07 46.23
N LYS A 808 36.75 0.79 47.36
CA LYS A 808 36.69 2.27 47.43
C LYS A 808 37.66 3.05 46.51
N LYS A 809 38.51 2.33 45.76
CA LYS A 809 39.21 2.78 44.57
C LYS A 809 39.26 1.60 43.59
N PRO A 810 39.04 1.79 42.27
CA PRO A 810 39.36 0.78 41.27
C PRO A 810 40.79 0.27 41.43
N LYS A 811 41.01 -1.02 41.15
CA LYS A 811 42.34 -1.63 41.16
C LYS A 811 42.59 -2.23 39.77
N PRO A 812 43.47 -1.64 38.94
CA PRO A 812 43.73 -2.16 37.61
C PRO A 812 44.25 -3.60 37.67
N LYS A 813 44.05 -4.34 36.58
CA LYS A 813 44.44 -5.75 36.41
C LYS A 813 43.73 -6.69 37.39
N LYS A 814 42.47 -6.37 37.69
CA LYS A 814 41.53 -7.20 38.45
C LYS A 814 40.14 -7.16 37.83
N LEU A 815 39.60 -8.36 37.60
CA LEU A 815 38.22 -8.63 37.24
C LEU A 815 37.24 -7.64 37.88
N SER A 816 36.60 -6.83 37.05
CA SER A 816 35.55 -5.88 37.41
C SER A 816 34.25 -6.64 37.73
N LYS A 817 33.17 -5.90 38.01
CA LYS A 817 31.84 -6.53 38.09
C LYS A 817 31.27 -6.84 36.72
N THR A 818 31.45 -5.96 35.74
CA THR A 818 31.00 -6.16 34.36
C THR A 818 31.61 -7.43 33.76
N ASP A 819 32.94 -7.58 33.82
CA ASP A 819 33.59 -8.81 33.34
C ASP A 819 33.24 -10.05 34.17
N ALA A 820 32.96 -9.90 35.47
CA ALA A 820 32.48 -11.02 36.29
C ALA A 820 31.02 -11.43 35.98
N GLN A 821 30.23 -10.52 35.40
CA GLN A 821 28.86 -10.73 34.97
C GLN A 821 28.86 -11.38 33.57
N LEU A 822 29.55 -10.80 32.59
CA LEU A 822 29.84 -11.38 31.27
C LEU A 822 30.26 -12.87 31.38
N LEU A 823 31.30 -13.17 32.18
CA LEU A 823 31.78 -14.55 32.34
C LEU A 823 30.83 -15.45 33.16
N LEU A 824 29.86 -14.89 33.88
CA LEU A 824 28.81 -15.64 34.56
C LEU A 824 27.68 -15.99 33.59
N ASP A 825 27.26 -15.04 32.76
CA ASP A 825 26.18 -15.21 31.79
C ASP A 825 26.58 -16.20 30.70
N MET A 826 27.83 -16.14 30.23
CA MET A 826 28.41 -17.19 29.37
C MET A 826 28.43 -18.58 30.04
N LEU A 827 28.60 -18.66 31.36
CA LEU A 827 28.57 -19.94 32.08
C LEU A 827 27.15 -20.44 32.35
N ASN A 828 26.15 -19.55 32.40
CA ASN A 828 24.76 -19.95 32.36
C ASN A 828 24.47 -20.56 30.98
N LYS A 829 24.57 -19.78 29.91
CA LYS A 829 24.28 -20.21 28.52
C LYS A 829 25.00 -21.50 28.09
N LEU A 830 26.20 -21.75 28.60
CA LEU A 830 26.86 -23.05 28.50
C LEU A 830 26.13 -24.19 29.26
N LEU A 831 25.88 -24.03 30.57
CA LEU A 831 25.20 -25.03 31.42
C LEU A 831 23.81 -25.40 30.90
N ASP A 832 23.18 -24.46 30.23
CA ASP A 832 21.84 -24.59 29.69
C ASP A 832 21.81 -25.57 28.49
N ASN A 833 22.82 -25.46 27.61
CA ASN A 833 22.92 -26.19 26.35
C ASN A 833 23.93 -27.38 26.36
N ILE A 834 24.62 -27.66 27.46
CA ILE A 834 25.69 -28.69 27.52
C ILE A 834 25.20 -30.15 27.62
N ASN A 835 23.89 -30.36 27.79
CA ASN A 835 23.26 -31.60 28.27
C ASN A 835 23.23 -32.73 27.23
#